data_AF-A0AA96YJK2-F1
#
_entry.id   AF-A0AA96YJK2-F1
#
_cell.length_a   1.000
_cell.length_b   1.000
_cell.length_c   1.000
_cell.angle_alpha   90.00
_cell.angle_beta   90.00
_cell.angle_gamma   90.00
#
_symmetry.space_group_name_H-M   'P 1'
#
loop_
_entity.id
_entity.type
_entity.pdbx_description
1 polymer ?
#
loop_
_entity_poly.entity_id
_entity_poly.type
_entity_poly.pdbx_seq_one_letter_code
_entity_poly.pdbx_strand_id
1 'polypeptide(L)'
;MSYRLKRHQLAHCIALTLGIGTLATPIGFAAPAGTPDKLIVTSSTGQSRLSPSEQQEKDKLEKVAGGTNLVVIEKETRLATLQDALDYQPGLVIQNFFGGIDQPRLNIRGSGVQSAPLARGVLLLQDGLPATDADGSFHISTLEMRDARMVSVRRGANSLNPQSNSLGGELDVLSYTGRSEQGRLRYEYGSHGREGLQTAFGGVSDDGLFDGRINFTYDHFDGYRKHSASQRKTLRSNFGYVTDNFENRTWLSWTDLRFDVAGPVSEEVLNNNPTEVYPMVWLRDPHRNVEQFRVANRSDWQVDNQAIGAGVWHIRTHDNFTTPAYYRFSRSHSEGLQFTYNIETEPVTYRTALAWDQMTLQTELMQNRKGTPADKTKIGKYDGRAENLYGSVGVDLHITPTVTVNLDVKGTHARRDVEKRQSHLSLDQSWTFWTPKAGVIWRPTESQRYFANISASEEPATFWEIINSSNGKLTKLSPQKAITYEIGGEGDVTDGLKWSLALYRSQIKDEYITTYDSAGTVVGVFNYAAKTRHQGLEAGLTGRVGAGPGDINYRVSWTYNDFRFMGGEYNGNYIAGIPRNIVAAEVLYEIGDWSVGPNIHWAPTDMAVDHQNNLDIQKRKHYAVLGLKGSYKPTEQWSVYLSMDNLTDERYATTSVANQTVTAKDSTLFPGMGFNVNGGVTYNF
;
A
#
# COMPACT_ATOMS: atom_id res chain seq x y z
N MET A 1 -26.74 -29.05 -40.20
CA MET A 1 -25.42 -28.73 -40.78
C MET A 1 -25.56 -27.44 -41.59
N SER A 2 -24.53 -26.59 -41.63
CA SER A 2 -24.42 -25.35 -42.43
C SER A 2 -25.25 -24.10 -42.03
N TYR A 3 -24.51 -23.07 -41.59
CA TYR A 3 -24.65 -21.62 -41.84
C TYR A 3 -26.02 -20.91 -41.96
N ARG A 4 -26.15 -19.82 -41.16
CA ARG A 4 -26.30 -18.44 -41.70
C ARG A 4 -25.82 -17.39 -40.68
N LEU A 5 -25.02 -16.41 -41.13
CA LEU A 5 -24.44 -15.32 -40.33
C LEU A 5 -24.12 -14.12 -41.24
N LYS A 6 -24.63 -12.91 -40.91
CA LYS A 6 -24.42 -11.54 -41.48
C LYS A 6 -25.56 -10.66 -40.93
N ARG A 7 -25.51 -9.34 -40.72
CA ARG A 7 -24.62 -8.14 -40.95
C ARG A 7 -24.97 -7.14 -39.78
N HIS A 8 -24.53 -5.89 -39.57
CA HIS A 8 -23.44 -4.90 -39.82
C HIS A 8 -23.93 -3.59 -39.10
N GLN A 9 -23.28 -2.45 -38.87
CA GLN A 9 -21.94 -1.78 -38.92
C GLN A 9 -22.13 -0.48 -38.06
N LEU A 10 -21.19 0.41 -37.69
CA LEU A 10 -19.73 0.62 -37.86
C LEU A 10 -19.07 0.57 -36.44
N ALA A 11 -17.79 0.81 -36.12
CA ALA A 11 -16.57 1.42 -36.72
C ALA A 11 -16.40 2.97 -36.65
N HIS A 12 -15.29 3.39 -36.02
CA HIS A 12 -14.42 4.52 -36.38
C HIS A 12 -13.02 4.24 -35.82
N CYS A 13 -11.97 4.72 -36.48
CA CYS A 13 -10.57 4.42 -36.16
C CYS A 13 -9.74 5.70 -36.12
N ILE A 14 -8.71 5.74 -35.28
CA ILE A 14 -7.46 6.45 -35.60
C ILE A 14 -6.31 5.46 -35.33
N ALA A 15 -5.43 5.34 -36.31
CA ALA A 15 -4.16 4.63 -36.20
C ALA A 15 -3.10 5.50 -36.90
N LEU A 16 -1.91 5.60 -36.32
CA LEU A 16 -0.84 6.45 -36.85
C LEU A 16 0.40 5.57 -37.08
N THR A 17 0.72 5.35 -38.35
CA THR A 17 1.80 4.46 -38.79
C THR A 17 3.12 5.21 -38.89
N LEU A 18 4.18 4.63 -38.32
CA LEU A 18 5.56 4.91 -38.69
C LEU A 18 6.24 3.58 -38.98
N GLY A 19 6.81 3.45 -40.17
CA GLY A 19 7.50 2.24 -40.63
C GLY A 19 8.90 2.59 -41.10
N ILE A 20 9.87 1.76 -40.72
CA ILE A 20 11.24 1.81 -41.23
C ILE A 20 11.58 0.41 -41.76
N GLY A 21 12.19 0.37 -42.95
CA GLY A 21 12.48 -0.88 -43.65
C GLY A 21 13.71 -1.61 -43.12
N THR A 22 13.74 -2.93 -43.35
CA THR A 22 14.86 -3.81 -43.01
C THR A 22 16.09 -3.56 -43.88
N LEU A 23 17.28 -3.60 -43.28
CA LEU A 23 18.48 -4.19 -43.90
C LEU A 23 19.40 -4.71 -42.80
N ALA A 24 19.81 -5.97 -42.89
CA ALA A 24 20.66 -6.63 -41.90
C ALA A 24 21.98 -7.07 -42.55
N THR A 25 23.10 -6.69 -41.94
CA THR A 25 24.45 -7.11 -42.33
C THR A 25 25.28 -7.38 -41.08
N PRO A 26 25.83 -8.59 -40.88
CA PRO A 26 26.76 -8.85 -39.79
C PRO A 26 28.11 -8.19 -40.08
N ILE A 27 28.61 -7.38 -39.16
CA ILE A 27 29.96 -6.81 -39.20
C ILE A 27 30.79 -7.50 -38.10
N GLY A 28 31.97 -7.98 -38.46
CA GLY A 28 32.80 -8.80 -37.57
C GLY A 28 33.50 -8.01 -36.47
N PHE A 29 33.73 -8.67 -35.33
CA PHE A 29 34.50 -8.13 -34.22
C PHE A 29 35.97 -7.91 -34.60
N ALA A 30 36.51 -6.73 -34.28
CA ALA A 30 37.94 -6.47 -34.20
C ALA A 30 38.20 -5.61 -32.96
N ALA A 31 39.08 -6.06 -32.08
CA ALA A 31 39.46 -5.32 -30.87
C ALA A 31 40.78 -4.55 -31.09
N PRO A 32 40.88 -3.32 -30.58
CA PRO A 32 42.15 -2.73 -30.18
C PRO A 32 42.23 -2.61 -28.64
N ALA A 33 43.38 -2.93 -28.08
CA ALA A 33 43.69 -2.66 -26.68
C ALA A 33 44.24 -1.23 -26.50
N GLY A 34 44.09 -0.65 -25.31
CA GLY A 34 44.73 0.62 -24.93
C GLY A 34 43.82 1.53 -24.10
N THR A 35 43.96 1.47 -22.77
CA THR A 35 43.39 2.45 -21.84
C THR A 35 44.33 3.65 -21.66
N PRO A 36 43.83 4.87 -21.87
CA PRO A 36 44.20 6.03 -21.07
C PRO A 36 43.14 6.29 -19.99
N ASP A 37 43.55 6.79 -18.83
CA ASP A 37 42.64 7.11 -17.73
C ASP A 37 41.62 8.19 -18.14
N LYS A 38 40.37 7.79 -18.32
CA LYS A 38 39.26 8.73 -18.43
C LYS A 38 38.97 9.31 -17.05
N LEU A 39 39.32 10.57 -16.83
CA LEU A 39 38.51 11.41 -15.96
C LEU A 39 37.08 11.38 -16.51
N ILE A 40 36.18 10.66 -15.84
CA ILE A 40 34.76 10.71 -16.14
C ILE A 40 34.23 12.04 -15.59
N VAL A 41 34.39 13.09 -16.40
CA VAL A 41 33.52 14.26 -16.32
C VAL A 41 32.18 13.81 -16.87
N THR A 42 31.32 13.28 -16.00
CA THR A 42 29.92 13.01 -16.30
C THR A 42 29.26 14.34 -16.64
N SER A 43 28.97 14.56 -17.93
CA SER A 43 28.03 15.60 -18.32
C SER A 43 26.70 15.33 -17.62
N SER A 44 26.05 16.37 -17.10
CA SER A 44 24.81 16.27 -16.29
C SER A 44 23.56 15.88 -17.11
N THR A 45 23.76 15.28 -18.27
CA THR A 45 22.72 14.81 -19.19
C THR A 45 22.08 13.53 -18.67
N GLY A 46 20.81 13.60 -18.27
CA GLY A 46 19.95 12.42 -18.09
C GLY A 46 19.77 11.84 -16.69
N GLN A 47 19.99 12.61 -15.61
CA GLN A 47 19.50 12.21 -14.27
C GLN A 47 17.96 12.32 -14.25
N SER A 48 17.29 11.17 -14.09
CA SER A 48 15.82 11.08 -14.16
C SER A 48 15.13 11.71 -12.95
N ARG A 49 14.13 12.55 -13.22
CA ARG A 49 13.20 13.14 -12.23
C ARG A 49 12.14 12.13 -11.78
N LEU A 50 11.75 11.23 -12.69
CA LEU A 50 10.74 10.18 -12.43
C LEU A 50 11.36 8.86 -11.95
N SER A 51 12.67 8.82 -11.72
CA SER A 51 13.42 7.71 -11.12
C SER A 51 14.52 8.24 -10.17
N PRO A 52 14.16 8.98 -9.11
CA PRO A 52 15.12 9.66 -8.22
C PRO A 52 16.03 8.68 -7.47
N SER A 53 17.18 9.14 -6.98
CA SER A 53 18.05 8.38 -6.08
C SER A 53 17.46 8.21 -4.68
N GLU A 54 18.03 7.31 -3.87
CA GLU A 54 17.66 7.15 -2.44
C GLU A 54 17.76 8.50 -1.69
N GLN A 55 18.82 9.26 -1.94
CA GLN A 55 19.01 10.57 -1.32
C GLN A 55 17.95 11.58 -1.78
N GLN A 56 17.65 11.65 -3.09
CA GLN A 56 16.68 12.61 -3.61
C GLN A 56 15.27 12.39 -3.07
N GLU A 57 14.83 11.14 -2.88
CA GLU A 57 13.54 10.86 -2.26
C GLU A 57 13.58 11.07 -0.73
N LYS A 58 14.71 10.79 -0.07
CA LYS A 58 14.94 11.17 1.33
C LYS A 58 14.77 12.67 1.53
N ASP A 59 15.45 13.50 0.73
CA ASP A 59 15.37 14.96 0.78
C ASP A 59 13.93 15.47 0.57
N LYS A 60 13.19 14.86 -0.37
CA LYS A 60 11.78 15.15 -0.68
C LYS A 60 10.82 14.76 0.44
N LEU A 61 11.06 13.66 1.16
CA LEU A 61 10.33 13.30 2.38
C LEU A 61 10.68 14.28 3.52
N GLU A 62 11.95 14.62 3.65
CA GLU A 62 12.50 15.51 4.66
C GLU A 62 11.99 16.96 4.58
N LYS A 63 11.55 17.44 3.41
CA LYS A 63 10.88 18.75 3.22
C LYS A 63 9.50 18.87 3.90
N VAL A 64 8.93 17.78 4.43
CA VAL A 64 7.59 17.74 5.05
C VAL A 64 7.66 17.87 6.57
N ALA A 65 6.88 18.76 7.21
CA ALA A 65 6.74 18.77 8.68
C ALA A 65 5.83 17.63 9.18
N GLY A 66 6.36 16.41 9.29
CA GLY A 66 5.63 15.24 9.78
C GLY A 66 6.40 13.91 9.68
N GLY A 67 5.81 12.84 10.21
CA GLY A 67 6.36 11.49 10.16
C GLY A 67 6.38 10.89 8.75
N THR A 68 7.56 10.44 8.34
CA THR A 68 7.85 9.91 7.00
C THR A 68 8.56 8.55 7.07
N ASN A 69 8.53 7.78 5.99
CA ASN A 69 9.32 6.54 5.87
C ASN A 69 9.89 6.46 4.46
N LEU A 70 11.12 5.95 4.35
CA LEU A 70 11.72 5.51 3.10
C LEU A 70 12.16 4.05 3.25
N VAL A 71 11.69 3.19 2.36
CA VAL A 71 12.09 1.80 2.23
C VAL A 71 12.89 1.64 0.95
N VAL A 72 14.04 0.97 1.03
CA VAL A 72 14.84 0.59 -0.16
C VAL A 72 14.79 -0.91 -0.31
N ILE A 73 14.10 -1.35 -1.36
CA ILE A 73 13.60 -2.73 -1.49
C ILE A 73 14.75 -3.74 -1.67
N GLU A 74 15.88 -3.33 -2.23
CA GLU A 74 17.07 -4.18 -2.41
C GLU A 74 17.81 -4.50 -1.09
N LYS A 75 17.43 -3.84 0.00
CA LYS A 75 17.96 -4.12 1.35
C LYS A 75 17.18 -5.22 2.07
N GLU A 76 16.06 -5.68 1.50
CA GLU A 76 15.21 -6.73 2.09
C GLU A 76 15.53 -8.14 1.56
N THR A 77 15.60 -9.12 2.47
CA THR A 77 15.98 -10.51 2.15
C THR A 77 14.90 -11.26 1.36
N ARG A 78 13.62 -11.07 1.71
CA ARG A 78 12.44 -11.69 1.08
C ARG A 78 11.51 -10.58 0.59
N LEU A 79 10.79 -10.80 -0.50
CA LEU A 79 9.81 -9.86 -1.07
C LEU A 79 8.54 -10.59 -1.52
N ALA A 80 8.11 -11.59 -0.73
CA ALA A 80 7.05 -12.51 -1.11
C ALA A 80 5.66 -12.04 -0.64
N THR A 81 5.60 -11.07 0.26
CA THR A 81 4.41 -10.41 0.80
C THR A 81 4.65 -8.90 0.91
N LEU A 82 3.59 -8.10 1.08
CA LEU A 82 3.75 -6.68 1.41
C LEU A 82 4.37 -6.46 2.80
N GLN A 83 4.12 -7.37 3.76
CA GLN A 83 4.70 -7.28 5.10
C GLN A 83 6.22 -7.35 5.03
N ASP A 84 6.80 -8.24 4.22
CA ASP A 84 8.25 -8.38 4.08
C ASP A 84 8.97 -7.06 3.74
N ALA A 85 8.32 -6.20 2.95
CA ALA A 85 8.87 -4.90 2.56
C ALA A 85 8.68 -3.80 3.61
N LEU A 86 7.73 -3.94 4.55
CA LEU A 86 7.28 -2.84 5.41
C LEU A 86 7.34 -3.12 6.92
N ASP A 87 7.62 -4.35 7.36
CA ASP A 87 7.46 -4.78 8.77
C ASP A 87 8.26 -3.92 9.78
N TYR A 88 9.44 -3.45 9.37
CA TYR A 88 10.36 -2.69 10.21
C TYR A 88 10.14 -1.17 10.17
N GLN A 89 8.99 -0.70 9.68
CA GLN A 89 8.69 0.72 9.48
C GLN A 89 7.75 1.27 10.56
N PRO A 90 8.20 2.20 11.44
CA PRO A 90 7.36 2.72 12.52
C PRO A 90 6.15 3.48 11.98
N GLY A 91 4.99 3.24 12.57
CA GLY A 91 3.70 3.80 12.16
C GLY A 91 3.01 3.07 11.00
N LEU A 92 3.65 2.11 10.35
CA LEU A 92 3.04 1.27 9.31
C LEU A 92 2.64 -0.07 9.92
N VAL A 93 1.35 -0.41 9.86
CA VAL A 93 0.83 -1.67 10.40
C VAL A 93 0.26 -2.50 9.26
N ILE A 94 0.90 -3.63 8.98
CA ILE A 94 0.44 -4.62 7.99
C ILE A 94 -0.10 -5.83 8.74
N GLN A 95 -1.32 -6.26 8.41
CA GLN A 95 -1.89 -7.49 8.97
C GLN A 95 -2.38 -8.42 7.85
N ASN A 96 -1.67 -9.52 7.63
CA ASN A 96 -2.07 -10.58 6.68
C ASN A 96 -3.26 -11.36 7.24
N PHE A 97 -4.18 -11.84 6.39
CA PHE A 97 -5.33 -12.65 6.82
C PHE A 97 -5.11 -14.15 6.58
N PHE A 98 -4.41 -14.51 5.50
CA PHE A 98 -4.23 -15.91 5.07
C PHE A 98 -2.76 -16.32 4.84
N GLY A 99 -1.82 -15.37 4.85
CA GLY A 99 -0.36 -15.62 4.85
C GLY A 99 0.26 -15.85 3.46
N GLY A 100 -0.55 -15.71 2.42
CA GLY A 100 -0.10 -15.84 1.03
C GLY A 100 0.13 -14.47 0.41
N ILE A 101 -0.51 -14.26 -0.73
CA ILE A 101 -0.60 -13.01 -1.50
C ILE A 101 -2.03 -12.44 -1.45
N ASP A 102 -2.75 -12.75 -0.37
CA ASP A 102 -4.05 -12.14 -0.03
C ASP A 102 -3.94 -10.62 0.18
N GLN A 103 -5.06 -9.93 0.40
CA GLN A 103 -5.07 -8.48 0.67
C GLN A 103 -4.86 -8.23 2.17
N PRO A 104 -3.64 -7.90 2.64
CA PRO A 104 -3.43 -7.53 4.03
C PRO A 104 -4.14 -6.22 4.35
N ARG A 105 -4.53 -6.07 5.61
CA ARG A 105 -4.94 -4.77 6.14
C ARG A 105 -3.71 -3.90 6.33
N LEU A 106 -3.48 -2.95 5.43
CA LEU A 106 -2.63 -1.78 5.66
C LEU A 106 -3.37 -0.83 6.61
N ASN A 107 -2.69 -0.35 7.64
CA ASN A 107 -3.20 0.64 8.57
C ASN A 107 -2.10 1.66 8.92
N ILE A 108 -2.46 2.94 8.94
CA ILE A 108 -1.60 4.03 9.42
C ILE A 108 -2.45 4.86 10.39
N ARG A 109 -2.01 4.97 11.65
CA ARG A 109 -2.68 5.75 12.72
C ARG A 109 -4.18 5.45 12.88
N GLY A 110 -4.56 4.19 12.65
CA GLY A 110 -5.94 3.69 12.73
C GLY A 110 -6.74 3.80 11.44
N SER A 111 -6.31 4.62 10.47
CA SER A 111 -7.00 4.75 9.18
C SER A 111 -6.99 3.42 8.42
N GLY A 112 -8.15 3.03 7.88
CA GLY A 112 -8.35 1.73 7.22
C GLY A 112 -8.61 0.54 8.16
N VAL A 113 -8.75 0.73 9.48
CA VAL A 113 -9.00 -0.42 10.39
C VAL A 113 -10.35 -1.11 10.11
N GLN A 114 -11.43 -0.33 10.01
CA GLN A 114 -12.77 -0.84 9.80
C GLN A 114 -13.04 -1.27 8.34
N SER A 115 -12.14 -0.94 7.40
CA SER A 115 -12.29 -1.35 6.01
C SER A 115 -11.80 -2.78 5.80
N ALA A 116 -12.74 -3.72 5.80
CA ALA A 116 -12.56 -5.08 5.32
C ALA A 116 -13.81 -5.51 4.51
N PRO A 117 -13.67 -6.24 3.39
CA PRO A 117 -12.45 -6.87 2.87
C PRO A 117 -11.84 -6.13 1.66
N LEU A 118 -12.20 -4.86 1.45
CA LEU A 118 -11.59 -3.95 0.46
C LEU A 118 -11.07 -2.74 1.24
N ALA A 119 -9.87 -2.27 0.92
CA ALA A 119 -9.15 -1.31 1.74
C ALA A 119 -9.31 0.13 1.26
N ARG A 120 -9.20 1.08 2.19
CA ARG A 120 -9.23 2.54 1.98
C ARG A 120 -8.42 3.25 3.09
N GLY A 121 -8.47 4.57 3.14
CA GLY A 121 -7.94 5.36 4.26
C GLY A 121 -6.44 5.67 4.19
N VAL A 122 -5.73 5.16 3.18
CA VAL A 122 -4.39 5.57 2.74
C VAL A 122 -4.48 5.77 1.22
N LEU A 123 -3.86 6.81 0.68
CA LEU A 123 -3.74 6.98 -0.77
C LEU A 123 -2.60 6.08 -1.27
N LEU A 124 -2.91 5.08 -2.07
CA LEU A 124 -1.87 4.31 -2.78
C LEU A 124 -1.52 5.04 -4.08
N LEU A 125 -0.23 5.29 -4.25
CA LEU A 125 0.40 5.82 -5.46
C LEU A 125 1.37 4.78 -6.02
N GLN A 126 1.53 4.80 -7.34
CA GLN A 126 2.66 4.19 -8.04
C GLN A 126 3.26 5.25 -8.96
N ASP A 127 4.52 5.58 -8.70
CA ASP A 127 5.33 6.62 -9.34
C ASP A 127 4.70 8.04 -9.24
N GLY A 128 4.11 8.34 -8.08
CA GLY A 128 3.46 9.61 -7.75
C GLY A 128 2.03 9.78 -8.29
N LEU A 129 1.55 8.86 -9.15
CA LEU A 129 0.19 8.85 -9.67
C LEU A 129 -0.67 7.76 -8.98
N PRO A 130 -1.99 7.96 -8.80
CA PRO A 130 -2.86 6.98 -8.14
C PRO A 130 -2.75 5.54 -8.63
N ALA A 131 -2.78 4.64 -7.65
CA ALA A 131 -3.11 3.21 -7.75
C ALA A 131 -4.42 2.89 -6.96
N THR A 132 -5.19 3.93 -6.65
CA THR A 132 -6.46 3.91 -5.90
C THR A 132 -7.60 4.29 -6.83
N ASP A 133 -8.76 3.64 -6.74
CA ASP A 133 -9.97 4.02 -7.48
C ASP A 133 -10.53 5.35 -6.95
N ALA A 134 -11.20 6.15 -7.80
CA ALA A 134 -11.59 7.53 -7.45
C ALA A 134 -12.65 7.63 -6.32
N ASP A 135 -13.27 6.52 -5.89
CA ASP A 135 -14.10 6.52 -4.70
C ASP A 135 -13.30 6.55 -3.38
N GLY A 136 -12.00 6.23 -3.43
CA GLY A 136 -11.08 6.14 -2.29
C GLY A 136 -10.64 4.72 -1.93
N SER A 137 -11.10 3.69 -2.67
CA SER A 137 -10.81 2.28 -2.39
C SER A 137 -9.71 1.68 -3.27
N PHE A 138 -9.05 0.61 -2.79
CA PHE A 138 -7.92 -0.01 -3.49
C PHE A 138 -7.74 -1.51 -3.25
N HIS A 139 -7.05 -2.17 -4.19
CA HIS A 139 -6.77 -3.61 -4.21
C HIS A 139 -5.29 -3.89 -3.94
N ILE A 140 -4.82 -3.67 -2.70
CA ILE A 140 -3.38 -3.52 -2.38
C ILE A 140 -2.44 -4.62 -2.93
N SER A 141 -2.88 -5.87 -3.06
CA SER A 141 -2.08 -6.98 -3.60
C SER A 141 -1.81 -6.91 -5.12
N THR A 142 -2.38 -5.94 -5.84
CA THR A 142 -1.95 -5.60 -7.20
C THR A 142 -0.62 -4.81 -7.21
N LEU A 143 -0.15 -4.31 -6.07
CA LEU A 143 1.24 -3.86 -5.91
C LEU A 143 2.18 -5.07 -5.86
N GLU A 144 3.24 -5.01 -6.68
CA GLU A 144 4.28 -6.03 -6.75
C GLU A 144 5.57 -5.43 -6.19
N MET A 145 5.97 -5.84 -4.99
CA MET A 145 7.16 -5.30 -4.33
C MET A 145 8.44 -5.67 -5.09
N ARG A 146 8.46 -6.77 -5.85
CA ARG A 146 9.60 -7.12 -6.73
C ARG A 146 9.72 -6.22 -7.97
N ASP A 147 8.72 -5.36 -8.26
CA ASP A 147 8.82 -4.29 -9.26
C ASP A 147 9.26 -2.95 -8.65
N ALA A 148 9.22 -2.83 -7.32
CA ALA A 148 9.54 -1.62 -6.59
C ALA A 148 11.05 -1.54 -6.28
N ARG A 149 11.64 -0.38 -6.52
CA ARG A 149 12.99 -0.02 -6.06
C ARG A 149 12.94 0.60 -4.67
N MET A 150 11.93 1.44 -4.42
CA MET A 150 11.69 2.09 -3.14
C MET A 150 10.20 2.21 -2.84
N VAL A 151 9.86 2.33 -1.55
CA VAL A 151 8.51 2.74 -1.10
C VAL A 151 8.66 3.94 -0.17
N SER A 152 7.92 5.00 -0.46
CA SER A 152 7.92 6.26 0.30
C SER A 152 6.58 6.48 0.97
N VAL A 153 6.57 6.86 2.25
CA VAL A 153 5.32 7.07 3.00
C VAL A 153 5.33 8.40 3.72
N ARG A 154 4.21 9.12 3.66
CA ARG A 154 3.95 10.34 4.45
C ARG A 154 2.75 10.06 5.35
N ARG A 155 3.01 9.78 6.64
CA ARG A 155 2.04 9.24 7.61
C ARG A 155 1.03 10.29 8.06
N GLY A 156 -0.25 9.94 8.17
CA GLY A 156 -1.32 10.88 8.56
C GLY A 156 -1.57 11.95 7.50
N ALA A 157 -2.12 13.11 7.87
CA ALA A 157 -2.41 14.22 6.95
C ALA A 157 -1.15 14.99 6.46
N ASN A 158 -0.08 14.26 6.13
CA ASN A 158 1.20 14.74 5.62
C ASN A 158 1.43 14.47 4.12
N SER A 159 0.46 13.87 3.43
CA SER A 159 0.46 13.73 1.97
C SER A 159 0.68 15.09 1.28
N LEU A 160 1.48 15.09 0.22
CA LEU A 160 1.65 16.25 -0.67
C LEU A 160 0.85 16.11 -1.98
N ASN A 161 0.34 14.92 -2.29
CA ASN A 161 -0.45 14.69 -3.50
C ASN A 161 -1.84 15.36 -3.40
N PRO A 162 -2.28 16.12 -4.44
CA PRO A 162 -3.60 16.77 -4.41
C PRO A 162 -4.76 15.79 -4.20
N GLN A 163 -4.63 14.53 -4.62
CA GLN A 163 -5.71 13.53 -4.62
C GLN A 163 -5.88 12.81 -3.26
N SER A 164 -5.08 13.13 -2.24
CA SER A 164 -5.24 12.53 -0.91
C SER A 164 -6.35 13.20 -0.10
N ASN A 165 -7.43 12.44 0.16
CA ASN A 165 -8.40 12.75 1.22
C ASN A 165 -8.21 11.84 2.46
N SER A 166 -7.20 10.97 2.45
CA SER A 166 -6.99 9.86 3.40
C SER A 166 -6.49 10.29 4.78
N LEU A 167 -7.15 9.82 5.86
CA LEU A 167 -6.70 10.11 7.23
C LEU A 167 -5.32 9.49 7.56
N GLY A 168 -4.93 8.41 6.88
CA GLY A 168 -3.66 7.71 7.08
C GLY A 168 -2.50 8.26 6.25
N GLY A 169 -2.76 9.19 5.32
CA GLY A 169 -1.75 9.75 4.42
C GLY A 169 -1.58 9.00 3.11
N GLU A 170 -0.36 8.93 2.59
CA GLU A 170 -0.04 8.33 1.29
C GLU A 170 1.16 7.38 1.34
N LEU A 171 1.12 6.33 0.52
CA LEU A 171 2.19 5.38 0.26
C LEU A 171 2.45 5.36 -1.25
N ASP A 172 3.68 5.65 -1.66
CA ASP A 172 4.12 5.78 -3.05
C ASP A 172 5.16 4.70 -3.37
N VAL A 173 4.81 3.82 -4.32
CA VAL A 173 5.69 2.76 -4.82
C VAL A 173 6.45 3.29 -6.03
N LEU A 174 7.78 3.37 -5.93
CA LEU A 174 8.66 3.81 -7.00
C LEU A 174 9.23 2.59 -7.72
N SER A 175 8.81 2.37 -8.97
CA SER A 175 9.20 1.19 -9.76
C SER A 175 10.66 1.28 -10.25
N TYR A 176 11.27 0.13 -10.60
CA TYR A 176 12.51 0.13 -11.38
C TYR A 176 12.26 0.61 -12.80
N THR A 177 13.21 1.38 -13.32
CA THR A 177 13.31 1.87 -14.70
C THR A 177 14.48 1.20 -15.44
N GLY A 178 14.61 1.39 -16.76
CA GLY A 178 15.74 0.84 -17.53
C GLY A 178 17.10 1.43 -17.14
N ARG A 179 17.11 2.56 -16.43
CA ARG A 179 18.29 3.20 -15.84
C ARG A 179 18.74 2.59 -14.51
N SER A 180 17.86 1.82 -13.85
CA SER A 180 18.11 1.25 -12.52
C SER A 180 18.21 -0.28 -12.51
N GLU A 181 17.77 -0.97 -13.57
CA GLU A 181 17.87 -2.42 -13.69
C GLU A 181 17.94 -2.82 -15.18
N GLN A 182 18.93 -3.65 -15.54
CA GLN A 182 19.12 -4.17 -16.90
C GLN A 182 18.58 -5.59 -17.05
N GLY A 183 18.91 -6.49 -16.13
CA GLY A 183 18.37 -7.85 -16.11
C GLY A 183 18.23 -8.39 -14.69
N ARG A 184 17.12 -9.10 -14.42
CA ARG A 184 16.94 -9.89 -13.19
C ARG A 184 16.19 -11.19 -13.49
N LEU A 185 16.69 -12.29 -12.94
CA LEU A 185 15.99 -13.57 -12.83
C LEU A 185 15.97 -13.97 -11.35
N ARG A 186 14.79 -14.17 -10.76
CA ARG A 186 14.63 -14.58 -9.35
C ARG A 186 13.67 -15.75 -9.27
N TYR A 187 14.05 -16.78 -8.50
CA TYR A 187 13.23 -17.95 -8.19
C TYR A 187 13.19 -18.17 -6.68
N GLU A 188 12.01 -18.45 -6.15
CA GLU A 188 11.70 -18.56 -4.72
C GLU A 188 10.91 -19.85 -4.48
N TYR A 189 11.22 -20.58 -3.39
CA TYR A 189 10.51 -21.80 -3.01
C TYR A 189 10.40 -21.93 -1.48
N GLY A 190 9.30 -22.46 -0.97
CA GLY A 190 9.09 -22.56 0.47
C GLY A 190 7.96 -23.49 0.93
N SER A 191 7.79 -23.56 2.25
CA SER A 191 6.76 -24.35 2.91
C SER A 191 5.35 -24.02 2.42
N HIS A 192 4.45 -25.01 2.49
CA HIS A 192 3.05 -24.90 2.06
C HIS A 192 2.92 -24.58 0.55
N GLY A 193 3.77 -25.21 -0.26
CA GLY A 193 3.75 -25.10 -1.72
C GLY A 193 4.03 -23.70 -2.23
N ARG A 194 4.85 -22.91 -1.53
CA ARG A 194 5.20 -21.57 -2.00
C ARG A 194 6.18 -21.66 -3.16
N GLU A 195 5.83 -21.06 -4.29
CA GLU A 195 6.67 -20.89 -5.47
C GLU A 195 6.58 -19.43 -5.93
N GLY A 196 7.72 -18.84 -6.31
CA GLY A 196 7.79 -17.50 -6.87
C GLY A 196 8.78 -17.44 -8.02
N LEU A 197 8.41 -16.75 -9.09
CA LEU A 197 9.26 -16.51 -10.25
C LEU A 197 9.16 -15.04 -10.65
N GLN A 198 10.30 -14.43 -10.92
CA GLN A 198 10.40 -13.11 -11.53
C GLN A 198 11.42 -13.16 -12.68
N THR A 199 11.08 -12.50 -13.79
CA THR A 199 12.04 -12.15 -14.84
C THR A 199 11.82 -10.71 -15.30
N ALA A 200 12.91 -9.94 -15.32
CA ALA A 200 12.91 -8.55 -15.75
C ALA A 200 14.04 -8.27 -16.75
N PHE A 201 13.76 -7.38 -17.69
CA PHE A 201 14.66 -6.90 -18.73
C PHE A 201 14.47 -5.39 -18.91
N GLY A 202 15.55 -4.64 -19.01
CA GLY A 202 15.55 -3.21 -19.21
C GLY A 202 16.86 -2.71 -19.80
N GLY A 203 16.91 -1.41 -20.08
CA GLY A 203 18.11 -0.76 -20.60
C GLY A 203 17.87 0.69 -20.98
N VAL A 204 18.94 1.32 -21.46
CA VAL A 204 19.03 2.72 -21.88
C VAL A 204 19.60 2.76 -23.30
N SER A 205 19.18 3.70 -24.13
CA SER A 205 19.76 3.92 -25.47
C SER A 205 21.17 4.52 -25.40
N ASP A 206 21.97 4.33 -26.45
CA ASP A 206 23.35 4.82 -26.54
C ASP A 206 23.49 6.35 -26.40
N ASP A 207 22.43 7.10 -26.76
CA ASP A 207 22.35 8.56 -26.61
C ASP A 207 21.88 9.00 -25.20
N GLY A 208 21.57 8.05 -24.32
CA GLY A 208 21.05 8.30 -22.97
C GLY A 208 19.62 8.83 -22.91
N LEU A 209 18.95 9.09 -24.05
CA LEU A 209 17.66 9.79 -24.10
C LEU A 209 16.48 8.88 -23.79
N PHE A 210 16.52 7.62 -24.19
CA PHE A 210 15.44 6.66 -23.96
C PHE A 210 15.86 5.61 -22.94
N ASP A 211 14.92 5.18 -22.11
CA ASP A 211 15.07 3.95 -21.33
C ASP A 211 13.75 3.18 -21.28
N GLY A 212 13.83 1.88 -21.02
CA GLY A 212 12.65 1.06 -20.86
C GLY A 212 12.93 -0.18 -20.02
N ARG A 213 11.88 -0.71 -19.40
CA ARG A 213 11.93 -1.95 -18.63
C ARG A 213 10.61 -2.71 -18.72
N ILE A 214 10.70 -4.03 -18.74
CA ILE A 214 9.59 -4.99 -18.65
C ILE A 214 9.92 -6.01 -17.55
N ASN A 215 8.92 -6.37 -16.75
CA ASN A 215 9.04 -7.27 -15.60
C ASN A 215 7.80 -8.15 -15.52
N PHE A 216 7.99 -9.46 -15.45
CA PHE A 216 6.94 -10.45 -15.27
C PHE A 216 7.16 -11.17 -13.94
N THR A 217 6.09 -11.31 -13.15
CA THR A 217 6.12 -12.11 -11.92
C THR A 217 4.99 -13.14 -11.89
N TYR A 218 5.28 -14.26 -11.23
CA TYR A 218 4.35 -15.33 -10.89
C TYR A 218 4.54 -15.72 -9.42
N ASP A 219 3.44 -15.90 -8.72
CA ASP A 219 3.37 -16.43 -7.35
C ASP A 219 2.37 -17.59 -7.30
N HIS A 220 2.72 -18.63 -6.57
CA HIS A 220 1.81 -19.71 -6.15
C HIS A 220 2.04 -20.07 -4.68
N PHE A 221 0.98 -20.54 -4.02
CA PHE A 221 0.97 -20.94 -2.62
C PHE A 221 -0.22 -21.89 -2.37
N ASP A 222 0.03 -23.09 -1.83
CA ASP A 222 -1.04 -24.05 -1.50
C ASP A 222 -1.80 -23.68 -0.22
N GLY A 223 -1.14 -22.93 0.69
CA GLY A 223 -1.74 -22.41 1.92
C GLY A 223 -1.32 -23.15 3.19
N TYR A 224 -1.00 -22.40 4.26
CA TYR A 224 -0.75 -22.98 5.60
C TYR A 224 -2.03 -23.52 6.24
N ARG A 225 -3.14 -22.79 6.06
CA ARG A 225 -4.47 -23.20 6.50
C ARG A 225 -5.17 -23.94 5.36
N LYS A 226 -6.13 -24.80 5.68
CA LYS A 226 -7.04 -25.34 4.66
C LYS A 226 -7.73 -24.16 3.95
N HIS A 227 -8.02 -24.28 2.65
CA HIS A 227 -8.72 -23.24 1.88
C HIS A 227 -8.04 -21.84 1.94
N SER A 228 -6.71 -21.80 1.92
CA SER A 228 -5.90 -20.56 1.86
C SER A 228 -4.92 -20.49 0.68
N ALA A 229 -5.18 -21.28 -0.38
CA ALA A 229 -4.38 -21.27 -1.59
C ALA A 229 -4.49 -19.93 -2.33
N SER A 230 -3.41 -19.52 -3.03
CA SER A 230 -3.40 -18.28 -3.79
C SER A 230 -2.41 -18.31 -4.96
N GLN A 231 -2.75 -17.59 -6.03
CA GLN A 231 -1.87 -17.39 -7.20
C GLN A 231 -1.94 -15.94 -7.68
N ARG A 232 -0.83 -15.41 -8.19
CA ARG A 232 -0.77 -14.09 -8.84
C ARG A 232 0.12 -14.16 -10.06
N LYS A 233 -0.26 -13.42 -11.09
CA LYS A 233 0.56 -13.11 -12.27
C LYS A 233 0.59 -11.61 -12.40
N THR A 234 1.76 -11.02 -12.62
CA THR A 234 1.86 -9.60 -12.96
C THR A 234 2.71 -9.39 -14.19
N LEU A 235 2.34 -8.38 -14.96
CA LEU A 235 3.17 -7.79 -16.00
C LEU A 235 3.29 -6.30 -15.70
N ARG A 236 4.52 -5.81 -15.61
CA ARG A 236 4.86 -4.40 -15.40
C ARG A 236 5.78 -3.98 -16.55
N SER A 237 5.57 -2.80 -17.10
CA SER A 237 6.56 -2.15 -17.95
C SER A 237 6.50 -0.65 -17.82
N ASN A 238 7.64 0.00 -18.05
CA ASN A 238 7.70 1.44 -18.23
C ASN A 238 8.70 1.83 -19.31
N PHE A 239 8.44 2.99 -19.92
CA PHE A 239 9.24 3.56 -21.01
C PHE A 239 9.41 5.05 -20.75
N GLY A 240 10.65 5.52 -20.72
CA GLY A 240 11.02 6.91 -20.44
C GLY A 240 11.72 7.57 -21.63
N TYR A 241 11.43 8.85 -21.80
CA TYR A 241 12.24 9.78 -22.59
C TYR A 241 12.74 10.88 -21.66
N VAL A 242 14.05 11.00 -21.50
CA VAL A 242 14.71 11.83 -20.48
C VAL A 242 15.70 12.78 -21.15
N THR A 243 15.53 14.07 -20.88
CA THR A 243 16.43 15.16 -21.25
C THR A 243 16.71 16.02 -20.02
N ASP A 244 17.66 16.93 -20.11
CA ASP A 244 18.11 17.78 -19.00
C ASP A 244 16.94 18.55 -18.36
N ASN A 245 16.04 19.11 -19.17
CA ASN A 245 14.92 19.95 -18.73
C ASN A 245 13.53 19.31 -18.85
N PHE A 246 13.38 18.14 -19.51
CA PHE A 246 12.10 17.46 -19.68
C PHE A 246 12.23 15.93 -19.57
N GLU A 247 11.37 15.29 -18.78
CA GLU A 247 11.18 13.84 -18.80
C GLU A 247 9.70 13.49 -19.03
N ASN A 248 9.43 12.53 -19.92
CA ASN A 248 8.15 11.83 -19.98
C ASN A 248 8.37 10.34 -19.66
N ARG A 249 7.46 9.74 -18.90
CA ARG A 249 7.44 8.30 -18.64
C ARG A 249 6.04 7.75 -18.75
N THR A 250 5.90 6.59 -19.40
CA THR A 250 4.67 5.80 -19.49
C THR A 250 4.84 4.50 -18.73
N TRP A 251 3.81 4.08 -18.00
CA TRP A 251 3.74 2.79 -17.30
C TRP A 251 2.53 1.98 -17.80
N LEU A 252 2.73 0.67 -17.92
CA LEU A 252 1.68 -0.31 -18.16
C LEU A 252 1.77 -1.40 -17.08
N SER A 253 0.64 -1.68 -16.46
CA SER A 253 0.53 -2.66 -15.38
C SER A 253 -0.68 -3.56 -15.61
N TRP A 254 -0.49 -4.87 -15.60
CA TRP A 254 -1.57 -5.87 -15.54
C TRP A 254 -1.33 -6.84 -14.39
N THR A 255 -2.40 -7.25 -13.70
CA THR A 255 -2.37 -8.27 -12.66
C THR A 255 -3.61 -9.15 -12.75
N ASP A 256 -3.40 -10.46 -12.72
CA ASP A 256 -4.39 -11.50 -12.42
C ASP A 256 -4.05 -12.09 -11.04
N LEU A 257 -4.99 -12.04 -10.10
CA LEU A 257 -4.83 -12.44 -8.71
C LEU A 257 -6.03 -13.30 -8.29
N ARG A 258 -5.77 -14.49 -7.76
CA ARG A 258 -6.77 -15.31 -7.04
C ARG A 258 -6.26 -15.68 -5.65
N PHE A 259 -7.13 -15.61 -4.65
CA PHE A 259 -6.90 -16.25 -3.35
C PHE A 259 -8.19 -16.83 -2.75
N ASP A 260 -8.05 -17.95 -2.06
CA ASP A 260 -9.11 -18.61 -1.31
C ASP A 260 -9.17 -18.04 0.12
N VAL A 261 -10.37 -18.05 0.75
CA VAL A 261 -10.66 -17.26 1.96
C VAL A 261 -11.02 -18.17 3.13
N ALA A 262 -9.98 -18.65 3.84
CA ALA A 262 -10.11 -19.53 5.01
C ALA A 262 -10.95 -18.95 6.17
N GLY A 263 -11.16 -17.63 6.20
CA GLY A 263 -12.00 -16.92 7.18
C GLY A 263 -11.44 -16.93 8.62
N PRO A 264 -12.13 -16.28 9.57
CA PRO A 264 -11.74 -16.28 10.97
C PRO A 264 -12.15 -17.56 11.71
N VAL A 265 -11.57 -17.79 12.89
CA VAL A 265 -11.89 -18.89 13.82
C VAL A 265 -12.07 -18.36 15.25
N SER A 266 -12.58 -19.19 16.16
CA SER A 266 -12.65 -18.85 17.59
C SER A 266 -11.30 -19.04 18.28
N GLU A 267 -11.14 -18.44 19.47
CA GLU A 267 -9.93 -18.60 20.28
C GLU A 267 -9.64 -20.08 20.64
N GLU A 268 -10.69 -20.88 20.91
CA GLU A 268 -10.57 -22.33 21.13
C GLU A 268 -9.97 -23.05 19.92
N VAL A 269 -10.46 -22.77 18.70
CA VAL A 269 -9.96 -23.39 17.47
C VAL A 269 -8.53 -22.94 17.17
N LEU A 270 -8.20 -21.67 17.38
CA LEU A 270 -6.83 -21.14 17.23
C LEU A 270 -5.83 -21.88 18.14
N ASN A 271 -6.16 -22.04 19.43
CA ASN A 271 -5.28 -22.73 20.39
C ASN A 271 -5.10 -24.22 20.00
N ASN A 272 -6.18 -24.89 19.57
CA ASN A 272 -6.19 -26.34 19.34
C ASN A 272 -5.69 -26.77 17.96
N ASN A 273 -6.18 -26.15 16.88
CA ASN A 273 -5.76 -26.42 15.50
C ASN A 273 -5.85 -25.14 14.62
N PRO A 274 -4.77 -24.33 14.52
CA PRO A 274 -4.77 -23.09 13.75
C PRO A 274 -4.96 -23.29 12.23
N THR A 275 -4.79 -24.50 11.71
CA THR A 275 -4.95 -24.82 10.28
C THR A 275 -6.41 -24.92 9.83
N GLU A 276 -7.37 -24.94 10.75
CA GLU A 276 -8.80 -24.99 10.42
C GLU A 276 -9.35 -23.69 9.84
N VAL A 277 -10.53 -23.81 9.25
CA VAL A 277 -11.26 -22.75 8.56
C VAL A 277 -12.53 -22.35 9.29
N TYR A 278 -13.07 -21.18 8.95
CA TYR A 278 -14.44 -20.82 9.32
C TYR A 278 -15.43 -21.90 8.81
N PRO A 279 -16.30 -22.51 9.62
CA PRO A 279 -17.06 -23.71 9.22
C PRO A 279 -17.92 -23.58 7.96
N MET A 280 -18.35 -22.36 7.59
CA MET A 280 -19.12 -22.14 6.35
C MET A 280 -18.27 -22.22 5.07
N VAL A 281 -16.94 -22.23 5.15
CA VAL A 281 -16.03 -22.34 3.99
C VAL A 281 -16.36 -23.57 3.15
N TRP A 282 -16.45 -24.74 3.79
CA TRP A 282 -16.78 -26.02 3.17
C TRP A 282 -18.16 -26.07 2.48
N LEU A 283 -19.06 -25.13 2.81
CA LEU A 283 -20.41 -25.06 2.27
C LEU A 283 -20.60 -23.96 1.22
N ARG A 284 -19.61 -23.06 1.05
CA ARG A 284 -19.79 -21.80 0.33
C ARG A 284 -18.67 -21.42 -0.64
N ASP A 285 -17.52 -22.12 -0.61
CA ASP A 285 -16.33 -21.83 -1.42
C ASP A 285 -16.01 -20.32 -1.50
N PRO A 286 -15.65 -19.68 -0.37
CA PRO A 286 -15.26 -18.29 -0.35
C PRO A 286 -13.85 -18.13 -0.94
N HIS A 287 -13.76 -17.26 -1.94
CA HIS A 287 -12.55 -16.95 -2.70
C HIS A 287 -12.73 -15.58 -3.36
N ARG A 288 -11.64 -15.00 -3.86
CA ARG A 288 -11.65 -13.77 -4.64
C ARG A 288 -10.77 -13.91 -5.86
N ASN A 289 -11.22 -13.32 -6.97
CA ASN A 289 -10.46 -13.22 -8.21
C ASN A 289 -10.48 -11.74 -8.63
N VAL A 290 -9.31 -11.13 -8.79
CA VAL A 290 -9.13 -9.72 -9.15
C VAL A 290 -8.27 -9.66 -10.40
N GLU A 291 -8.81 -9.11 -11.49
CA GLU A 291 -8.03 -8.72 -12.67
C GLU A 291 -7.96 -7.20 -12.70
N GLN A 292 -6.77 -6.62 -12.78
CA GLN A 292 -6.57 -5.17 -12.89
C GLN A 292 -5.62 -4.82 -14.04
N PHE A 293 -6.01 -3.82 -14.83
CA PHE A 293 -5.15 -3.17 -15.82
C PHE A 293 -5.04 -1.68 -15.47
N ARG A 294 -3.81 -1.13 -15.48
CA ARG A 294 -3.52 0.29 -15.30
C ARG A 294 -2.59 0.76 -16.42
N VAL A 295 -2.91 1.92 -16.98
CA VAL A 295 -1.98 2.72 -17.79
C VAL A 295 -1.81 4.07 -17.11
N ALA A 296 -0.58 4.58 -17.06
CA ALA A 296 -0.27 5.91 -16.55
C ALA A 296 0.80 6.56 -17.42
N ASN A 297 0.75 7.89 -17.54
CA ASN A 297 1.79 8.69 -18.16
C ASN A 297 2.03 9.94 -17.32
N ARG A 298 3.30 10.34 -17.18
CA ARG A 298 3.69 11.56 -16.47
C ARG A 298 4.78 12.29 -17.23
N SER A 299 4.67 13.61 -17.25
CA SER A 299 5.60 14.57 -17.83
C SER A 299 6.07 15.54 -16.76
N ASP A 300 7.38 15.61 -16.51
CA ASP A 300 8.00 16.55 -15.57
C ASP A 300 9.02 17.44 -16.30
N TRP A 301 8.76 18.75 -16.29
CA TRP A 301 9.65 19.78 -16.82
C TRP A 301 10.34 20.54 -15.68
N GLN A 302 11.61 20.88 -15.87
CA GLN A 302 12.36 21.82 -15.04
C GLN A 302 12.79 23.01 -15.90
N VAL A 303 12.35 24.21 -15.56
CA VAL A 303 12.72 25.45 -16.25
C VAL A 303 13.22 26.44 -15.21
N ASP A 304 14.53 26.69 -15.21
CA ASP A 304 15.23 27.46 -14.16
C ASP A 304 14.85 26.93 -12.76
N ASN A 305 14.16 27.74 -11.96
CA ASN A 305 13.70 27.43 -10.61
C ASN A 305 12.26 26.89 -10.53
N GLN A 306 11.64 26.56 -11.67
CA GLN A 306 10.26 26.09 -11.78
C GLN A 306 10.21 24.61 -12.14
N ALA A 307 9.47 23.83 -11.35
CA ALA A 307 9.16 22.43 -11.63
C ALA A 307 7.67 22.31 -12.01
N ILE A 308 7.38 21.82 -13.21
CA ILE A 308 6.02 21.59 -13.71
C ILE A 308 5.83 20.09 -13.89
N GLY A 309 4.76 19.53 -13.34
CA GLY A 309 4.37 18.14 -13.55
C GLY A 309 2.97 18.04 -14.17
N ALA A 310 2.78 17.14 -15.11
CA ALA A 310 1.48 16.77 -15.66
C ALA A 310 1.36 15.26 -15.76
N GLY A 311 0.26 14.69 -15.25
CA GLY A 311 0.04 13.25 -15.23
C GLY A 311 -1.38 12.87 -15.64
N VAL A 312 -1.50 11.71 -16.28
CA VAL A 312 -2.78 11.08 -16.66
C VAL A 312 -2.71 9.59 -16.32
N TRP A 313 -3.82 9.04 -15.83
CA TRP A 313 -3.90 7.63 -15.48
C TRP A 313 -5.30 7.07 -15.72
N HIS A 314 -5.37 5.77 -16.04
CA HIS A 314 -6.61 5.01 -16.16
C HIS A 314 -6.41 3.62 -15.55
N ILE A 315 -7.33 3.19 -14.69
CA ILE A 315 -7.38 1.90 -14.01
C ILE A 315 -8.70 1.22 -14.39
N ARG A 316 -8.64 -0.06 -14.73
CA ARG A 316 -9.80 -0.93 -14.92
C ARG A 316 -9.65 -2.15 -14.03
N THR A 317 -10.63 -2.42 -13.18
CA THR A 317 -10.63 -3.57 -12.27
C THR A 317 -11.87 -4.44 -12.49
N HIS A 318 -11.68 -5.75 -12.60
CA HIS A 318 -12.72 -6.76 -12.44
C HIS A 318 -12.50 -7.45 -11.09
N ASP A 319 -13.51 -7.46 -10.21
CA ASP A 319 -13.40 -8.02 -8.86
C ASP A 319 -14.59 -8.95 -8.57
N ASN A 320 -14.30 -10.25 -8.51
CA ASN A 320 -15.27 -11.31 -8.29
C ASN A 320 -15.02 -11.94 -6.91
N PHE A 321 -15.77 -11.51 -5.91
CA PHE A 321 -15.61 -11.92 -4.51
C PHE A 321 -16.78 -12.80 -4.04
N THR A 322 -16.50 -14.06 -3.76
CA THR A 322 -17.35 -14.94 -2.95
C THR A 322 -16.95 -14.80 -1.47
N THR A 323 -17.81 -14.21 -0.64
CA THR A 323 -17.63 -14.23 0.82
C THR A 323 -18.53 -15.31 1.44
N PRO A 324 -18.31 -15.70 2.72
CA PRO A 324 -19.24 -16.56 3.43
C PRO A 324 -20.65 -15.99 3.65
N ALA A 325 -20.96 -14.73 3.28
CA ALA A 325 -22.27 -14.12 3.48
C ALA A 325 -22.96 -13.71 2.15
N TYR A 326 -22.17 -13.24 1.18
CA TYR A 326 -22.64 -12.71 -0.10
C TYR A 326 -21.63 -12.94 -1.23
N TYR A 327 -22.14 -12.97 -2.46
CA TYR A 327 -21.36 -12.78 -3.69
C TYR A 327 -21.40 -11.31 -4.09
N ARG A 328 -20.25 -10.75 -4.50
CA ARG A 328 -20.09 -9.39 -5.02
C ARG A 328 -19.26 -9.47 -6.31
N PHE A 329 -19.90 -9.21 -7.45
CA PHE A 329 -19.26 -9.21 -8.77
C PHE A 329 -19.21 -7.79 -9.30
N SER A 330 -18.02 -7.23 -9.45
CA SER A 330 -17.82 -5.79 -9.67
C SER A 330 -16.92 -5.52 -10.86
N ARG A 331 -17.18 -4.40 -11.54
CA ARG A 331 -16.32 -3.83 -12.57
C ARG A 331 -16.16 -2.33 -12.31
N SER A 332 -14.94 -1.86 -12.12
CA SER A 332 -14.63 -0.43 -12.04
C SER A 332 -13.80 0.04 -13.22
N HIS A 333 -14.03 1.28 -13.61
CA HIS A 333 -13.14 2.06 -14.47
C HIS A 333 -12.92 3.40 -13.78
N SER A 334 -11.69 3.68 -13.38
CA SER A 334 -11.28 4.96 -12.79
C SER A 334 -10.24 5.63 -13.67
N GLU A 335 -10.27 6.94 -13.73
CA GLU A 335 -9.30 7.73 -14.49
C GLU A 335 -9.15 9.13 -13.91
N GLY A 336 -8.01 9.75 -14.15
CA GLY A 336 -7.75 11.08 -13.63
C GLY A 336 -6.58 11.81 -14.28
N LEU A 337 -6.54 13.09 -13.97
CA LEU A 337 -5.55 14.07 -14.40
C LEU A 337 -4.94 14.73 -13.16
N GLN A 338 -3.63 14.93 -13.18
CA GLN A 338 -2.88 15.66 -12.16
C GLN A 338 -2.03 16.74 -12.84
N PHE A 339 -2.00 17.93 -12.26
CA PHE A 339 -1.09 19.01 -12.63
C PHE A 339 -0.44 19.55 -11.37
N THR A 340 0.88 19.72 -11.37
CA THR A 340 1.67 20.31 -10.28
C THR A 340 2.55 21.41 -10.84
N TYR A 341 2.72 22.48 -10.06
CA TYR A 341 3.59 23.59 -10.40
C TYR A 341 4.21 24.15 -9.13
N ASN A 342 5.53 24.02 -9.01
CA ASN A 342 6.32 24.49 -7.89
C ASN A 342 7.32 25.52 -8.37
N ILE A 343 7.59 26.53 -7.54
CA ILE A 343 8.59 27.58 -7.79
C ILE A 343 9.48 27.66 -6.56
N GLU A 344 10.75 27.29 -6.67
CA GLU A 344 11.71 27.45 -5.57
C GLU A 344 12.32 28.85 -5.65
N THR A 345 12.11 29.69 -4.63
CA THR A 345 12.81 30.99 -4.48
C THR A 345 13.41 31.09 -3.10
N GLU A 346 14.39 31.96 -2.90
CA GLU A 346 14.84 32.30 -1.55
C GLU A 346 14.10 33.55 -1.06
N PRO A 347 13.49 33.55 0.15
CA PRO A 347 13.41 32.45 1.14
C PRO A 347 12.17 31.53 0.97
N VAL A 348 11.43 31.61 -0.14
CA VAL A 348 10.09 31.01 -0.27
C VAL A 348 9.98 29.99 -1.41
N THR A 349 9.70 28.73 -1.10
CA THR A 349 9.22 27.77 -2.12
C THR A 349 7.70 27.80 -2.17
N TYR A 350 7.14 28.03 -3.36
CA TYR A 350 5.70 27.92 -3.63
C TYR A 350 5.39 26.55 -4.22
N ARG A 351 4.31 25.94 -3.77
CA ARG A 351 3.79 24.65 -4.26
C ARG A 351 2.33 24.80 -4.66
N THR A 352 1.97 24.41 -5.87
CA THR A 352 0.57 24.42 -6.31
C THR A 352 0.24 23.14 -7.05
N ALA A 353 -1.00 22.66 -6.91
CA ALA A 353 -1.47 21.53 -7.69
C ALA A 353 -2.99 21.61 -7.96
N LEU A 354 -3.39 21.02 -9.08
CA LEU A 354 -4.76 20.76 -9.46
C LEU A 354 -4.87 19.28 -9.82
N ALA A 355 -5.98 18.64 -9.46
CA ALA A 355 -6.28 17.30 -9.95
C ALA A 355 -7.77 17.11 -10.16
N TRP A 356 -8.11 16.15 -11.00
CA TRP A 356 -9.47 15.67 -11.21
C TRP A 356 -9.43 14.16 -11.40
N ASP A 357 -10.40 13.45 -10.84
CA ASP A 357 -10.61 12.04 -11.14
C ASP A 357 -12.10 11.68 -11.17
N GLN A 358 -12.41 10.59 -11.88
CA GLN A 358 -13.72 9.96 -11.85
C GLN A 358 -13.60 8.44 -11.77
N MET A 359 -14.65 7.79 -11.29
CA MET A 359 -14.84 6.34 -11.32
C MET A 359 -16.25 6.03 -11.78
N THR A 360 -16.39 5.01 -12.62
CA THR A 360 -17.66 4.30 -12.80
C THR A 360 -17.55 2.90 -12.20
N LEU A 361 -18.58 2.48 -11.48
CA LEU A 361 -18.71 1.16 -10.86
C LEU A 361 -19.97 0.48 -11.37
N GLN A 362 -19.87 -0.79 -11.74
CA GLN A 362 -21.02 -1.67 -11.91
C GLN A 362 -20.85 -2.86 -10.97
N THR A 363 -21.77 -3.08 -10.02
CA THR A 363 -21.67 -4.19 -9.05
C THR A 363 -22.98 -4.96 -8.89
N GLU A 364 -22.90 -6.30 -8.91
CA GLU A 364 -24.01 -7.21 -8.59
C GLU A 364 -23.79 -7.87 -7.23
N LEU A 365 -24.81 -7.76 -6.38
CA LEU A 365 -24.83 -8.38 -5.05
C LEU A 365 -25.85 -9.52 -5.02
N MET A 366 -25.46 -10.67 -4.47
CA MET A 366 -26.34 -11.83 -4.25
C MET A 366 -26.05 -12.41 -2.86
N GLN A 367 -27.08 -12.87 -2.14
CA GLN A 367 -26.87 -13.58 -0.87
C GLN A 367 -26.21 -14.94 -1.13
N ASN A 368 -25.29 -15.34 -0.26
CA ASN A 368 -24.71 -16.68 -0.25
C ASN A 368 -25.44 -17.52 0.81
N ARG A 369 -26.55 -18.16 0.44
CA ARG A 369 -27.42 -18.87 1.41
C ARG A 369 -26.88 -20.26 1.76
N LYS A 370 -27.62 -21.04 2.57
CA LYS A 370 -27.19 -22.38 3.01
C LYS A 370 -27.62 -23.43 1.99
N GLY A 371 -26.71 -24.33 1.60
CA GLY A 371 -27.07 -25.65 1.07
C GLY A 371 -26.29 -26.09 -0.16
N THR A 372 -26.23 -25.26 -1.21
CA THR A 372 -25.52 -25.56 -2.47
C THR A 372 -25.00 -24.28 -3.13
N PRO A 373 -24.04 -24.37 -4.08
CA PRO A 373 -23.56 -23.22 -4.87
C PRO A 373 -24.62 -22.51 -5.75
N ALA A 374 -25.89 -22.91 -5.69
CA ALA A 374 -26.97 -22.46 -6.57
C ALA A 374 -28.00 -21.52 -5.90
N ASP A 375 -28.14 -21.46 -4.57
CA ASP A 375 -29.06 -20.50 -3.91
C ASP A 375 -28.45 -19.09 -3.85
N LYS A 376 -28.46 -18.45 -5.02
CA LYS A 376 -27.99 -17.08 -5.24
C LYS A 376 -29.17 -16.12 -5.31
N THR A 377 -29.83 -15.92 -4.16
CA THR A 377 -30.90 -14.90 -4.02
C THR A 377 -30.32 -13.50 -4.30
N LYS A 378 -30.68 -12.89 -5.44
CA LYS A 378 -30.18 -11.57 -5.89
C LYS A 378 -30.61 -10.44 -4.93
N ILE A 379 -29.64 -9.64 -4.46
CA ILE A 379 -29.87 -8.45 -3.62
C ILE A 379 -30.10 -7.21 -4.50
N GLY A 380 -29.34 -7.08 -5.59
CA GLY A 380 -29.47 -5.98 -6.55
C GLY A 380 -28.31 -5.89 -7.54
N LYS A 381 -28.47 -5.05 -8.55
CA LYS A 381 -27.37 -4.50 -9.35
C LYS A 381 -27.33 -2.99 -9.09
N TYR A 382 -26.14 -2.44 -8.95
CA TYR A 382 -25.92 -1.03 -8.65
C TYR A 382 -24.92 -0.46 -9.65
N ASP A 383 -25.22 0.74 -10.12
CA ASP A 383 -24.28 1.60 -10.84
C ASP A 383 -23.84 2.70 -9.88
N GLY A 384 -22.54 2.98 -9.85
CA GLY A 384 -21.95 4.06 -9.05
C GLY A 384 -21.12 4.99 -9.91
N ARG A 385 -21.15 6.28 -9.61
CA ARG A 385 -20.28 7.30 -10.22
C ARG A 385 -19.64 8.16 -9.14
N ALA A 386 -18.32 8.14 -9.09
CA ALA A 386 -17.54 9.07 -8.26
C ALA A 386 -16.93 10.13 -9.17
N GLU A 387 -16.88 11.37 -8.70
CA GLU A 387 -16.23 12.49 -9.36
C GLU A 387 -15.57 13.33 -8.25
N ASN A 388 -14.30 13.69 -8.39
CA ASN A 388 -13.62 14.57 -7.45
C ASN A 388 -12.79 15.62 -8.19
N LEU A 389 -12.74 16.82 -7.63
CA LEU A 389 -11.93 17.95 -8.08
C LEU A 389 -11.14 18.48 -6.89
N TYR A 390 -9.82 18.60 -7.07
CA TYR A 390 -8.88 18.97 -6.02
C TYR A 390 -8.06 20.18 -6.47
N GLY A 391 -7.81 21.10 -5.54
CA GLY A 391 -6.83 22.17 -5.74
C GLY A 391 -6.09 22.47 -4.43
N SER A 392 -4.78 22.55 -4.49
CA SER A 392 -3.94 22.88 -3.34
C SER A 392 -2.94 24.00 -3.63
N VAL A 393 -2.68 24.80 -2.60
CA VAL A 393 -1.63 25.81 -2.55
C VAL A 393 -0.87 25.62 -1.24
N GLY A 394 0.45 25.56 -1.34
CA GLY A 394 1.37 25.41 -0.23
C GLY A 394 2.56 26.36 -0.37
N VAL A 395 3.19 26.68 0.77
CA VAL A 395 4.32 27.60 0.87
C VAL A 395 5.28 27.07 1.92
N ASP A 396 6.56 26.96 1.57
CA ASP A 396 7.65 26.60 2.48
C ASP A 396 8.53 27.84 2.71
N LEU A 397 8.44 28.41 3.91
CA LEU A 397 9.11 29.64 4.32
C LEU A 397 10.40 29.31 5.07
N HIS A 398 11.56 29.59 4.48
CA HIS A 398 12.87 29.43 5.10
C HIS A 398 13.17 30.65 5.99
N ILE A 399 12.73 30.58 7.25
CA ILE A 399 12.89 31.66 8.24
C ILE A 399 14.36 31.84 8.61
N THR A 400 15.11 30.74 8.63
CA THR A 400 16.58 30.69 8.71
C THR A 400 17.05 29.50 7.84
N PRO A 401 18.37 29.33 7.58
CA PRO A 401 18.89 28.11 6.96
C PRO A 401 18.59 26.81 7.73
N THR A 402 18.12 26.93 8.98
CA THR A 402 17.84 25.81 9.90
C THR A 402 16.35 25.69 10.28
N VAL A 403 15.48 26.62 9.86
CA VAL A 403 14.06 26.66 10.24
C VAL A 403 13.18 26.92 9.03
N THR A 404 12.37 25.92 8.66
CA THR A 404 11.37 26.01 7.58
C THR A 404 9.97 25.92 8.17
N VAL A 405 9.04 26.77 7.73
CA VAL A 405 7.61 26.67 8.06
C VAL A 405 6.84 26.24 6.81
N ASN A 406 6.19 25.08 6.85
CA ASN A 406 5.26 24.66 5.80
C ASN A 406 3.86 25.19 6.14
N LEU A 407 3.22 25.89 5.21
CA LEU A 407 1.81 26.26 5.25
C LEU A 407 1.12 25.66 4.02
N ASP A 408 0.04 24.91 4.21
CA ASP A 408 -0.64 24.20 3.14
C ASP A 408 -2.16 24.33 3.28
N VAL A 409 -2.86 24.53 2.16
CA VAL A 409 -4.32 24.42 2.09
C VAL A 409 -4.73 23.69 0.82
N LYS A 410 -5.58 22.67 0.98
CA LYS A 410 -6.28 22.00 -0.12
C LYS A 410 -7.77 22.23 0.00
N GLY A 411 -8.42 22.53 -1.12
CA GLY A 411 -9.86 22.42 -1.30
C GLY A 411 -10.20 21.17 -2.13
N THR A 412 -11.19 20.40 -1.69
CA THR A 412 -11.73 19.25 -2.41
C THR A 412 -13.22 19.44 -2.62
N HIS A 413 -13.70 19.20 -3.84
CA HIS A 413 -15.09 18.85 -4.11
C HIS A 413 -15.16 17.36 -4.47
N ALA A 414 -16.07 16.62 -3.84
CA ALA A 414 -16.23 15.18 -4.03
C ALA A 414 -17.71 14.81 -4.15
N ARG A 415 -18.04 13.95 -5.12
CA ARG A 415 -19.38 13.41 -5.36
C ARG A 415 -19.38 11.88 -5.37
N ARG A 416 -20.45 11.28 -4.86
CA ARG A 416 -20.75 9.83 -4.89
C ARG A 416 -22.22 9.68 -5.25
N ASP A 417 -22.47 9.29 -6.49
CA ASP A 417 -23.81 9.00 -7.02
C ASP A 417 -23.96 7.48 -7.14
N VAL A 418 -25.11 6.93 -6.72
CA VAL A 418 -25.38 5.48 -6.74
C VAL A 418 -26.84 5.22 -7.09
N GLU A 419 -27.08 4.40 -8.11
CA GLU A 419 -28.41 3.94 -8.52
C GLU A 419 -28.55 2.42 -8.45
N LYS A 420 -29.67 1.92 -7.92
CA LYS A 420 -30.04 0.50 -7.99
C LYS A 420 -30.82 0.24 -9.28
N ARG A 421 -30.21 -0.45 -10.25
CA ARG A 421 -30.86 -0.82 -11.53
C ARG A 421 -32.20 -1.51 -11.28
N GLN A 422 -33.19 -1.15 -12.11
CA GLN A 422 -34.56 -1.70 -12.05
C GLN A 422 -35.28 -1.38 -10.71
N SER A 423 -34.97 -0.22 -10.13
CA SER A 423 -35.57 0.31 -8.90
C SER A 423 -35.64 1.85 -8.94
N HIS A 424 -36.33 2.45 -7.97
CA HIS A 424 -36.30 3.90 -7.71
C HIS A 424 -35.34 4.27 -6.56
N LEU A 425 -34.53 3.32 -6.08
CA LEU A 425 -33.55 3.54 -5.03
C LEU A 425 -32.25 4.09 -5.63
N SER A 426 -32.06 5.40 -5.51
CA SER A 426 -30.79 6.08 -5.76
C SER A 426 -30.34 6.92 -4.55
N LEU A 427 -29.08 7.35 -4.55
CA LEU A 427 -28.48 8.19 -3.53
C LEU A 427 -27.31 9.00 -4.13
N ASP A 428 -27.59 10.25 -4.51
CA ASP A 428 -26.57 11.24 -4.85
C ASP A 428 -26.14 12.01 -3.59
N GLN A 429 -24.83 12.17 -3.43
CA GLN A 429 -24.19 12.86 -2.31
C GLN A 429 -22.99 13.64 -2.83
N SER A 430 -22.86 14.90 -2.44
CA SER A 430 -21.66 15.69 -2.70
C SER A 430 -21.26 16.54 -1.50
N TRP A 431 -19.96 16.82 -1.40
CA TRP A 431 -19.35 17.57 -0.32
C TRP A 431 -18.26 18.47 -0.88
N THR A 432 -18.12 19.67 -0.31
CA THR A 432 -16.99 20.58 -0.56
C THR A 432 -16.36 20.92 0.78
N PHE A 433 -15.05 20.72 0.91
CA PHE A 433 -14.34 20.89 2.17
C PHE A 433 -12.91 21.40 1.95
N TRP A 434 -12.31 21.91 3.03
CA TRP A 434 -10.97 22.47 3.04
C TRP A 434 -10.13 21.80 4.12
N THR A 435 -8.93 21.35 3.76
CA THR A 435 -7.99 20.70 4.67
C THR A 435 -6.73 21.56 4.82
N PRO A 436 -6.72 22.55 5.74
CA PRO A 436 -5.52 23.31 6.06
C PRO A 436 -4.53 22.51 6.91
N LYS A 437 -3.24 22.82 6.74
CA LYS A 437 -2.12 22.32 7.54
C LYS A 437 -1.15 23.46 7.79
N ALA A 438 -0.57 23.49 9.00
CA ALA A 438 0.57 24.33 9.33
C ALA A 438 1.59 23.49 10.10
N GLY A 439 2.87 23.61 9.76
CA GLY A 439 3.94 22.90 10.44
C GLY A 439 5.27 23.61 10.37
N VAL A 440 6.19 23.21 11.25
CA VAL A 440 7.55 23.73 11.34
C VAL A 440 8.54 22.58 11.32
N ILE A 441 9.67 22.78 10.67
CA ILE A 441 10.84 21.90 10.66
C ILE A 441 12.03 22.68 11.20
N TRP A 442 12.79 22.07 12.10
CA TRP A 442 14.04 22.61 12.63
C TRP A 442 15.18 21.60 12.40
N ARG A 443 16.23 22.05 11.70
CA ARG A 443 17.48 21.31 11.48
C ARG A 443 18.64 21.98 12.20
N PRO A 444 18.93 21.64 13.47
CA PRO A 444 20.11 22.17 14.16
C PRO A 444 21.44 21.68 13.55
N THR A 445 21.42 20.54 12.84
CA THR A 445 22.52 20.02 12.02
C THR A 445 21.93 19.39 10.75
N GLU A 446 22.78 19.09 9.76
CA GLU A 446 22.40 18.29 8.57
C GLU A 446 21.93 16.88 8.94
N SER A 447 22.39 16.36 10.09
CA SER A 447 22.11 15.02 10.60
C SER A 447 20.92 14.92 11.57
N GLN A 448 20.21 16.02 11.87
CA GLN A 448 19.13 16.05 12.86
C GLN A 448 17.96 16.90 12.37
N ARG A 449 16.76 16.33 12.32
CA ARG A 449 15.52 16.97 11.86
C ARG A 449 14.44 16.83 12.91
N TYR A 450 13.92 17.94 13.41
CA TYR A 450 12.77 18.00 14.31
C TYR A 450 11.57 18.63 13.60
N PHE A 451 10.35 18.20 13.92
CA PHE A 451 9.14 18.74 13.31
C PHE A 451 7.95 18.80 14.27
N ALA A 452 7.02 19.72 13.99
CA ALA A 452 5.68 19.71 14.56
C ALA A 452 4.66 20.18 13.53
N ASN A 453 3.44 19.63 13.53
CA ASN A 453 2.33 20.13 12.72
C ASN A 453 0.98 20.07 13.44
N ILE A 454 0.07 20.90 12.94
CA ILE A 454 -1.38 20.73 13.05
C ILE A 454 -1.95 20.58 11.64
N SER A 455 -2.81 19.58 11.45
CA SER A 455 -3.35 19.23 10.14
C SER A 455 -4.82 18.80 10.23
N ALA A 456 -5.64 19.28 9.30
CA ALA A 456 -7.00 18.82 9.09
C ALA A 456 -7.06 17.78 7.95
N SER A 457 -8.01 16.84 8.03
CA SER A 457 -8.34 15.93 6.91
C SER A 457 -9.81 15.56 6.94
N GLU A 458 -10.40 15.33 5.76
CA GLU A 458 -11.76 14.80 5.62
C GLU A 458 -11.79 13.74 4.51
N GLU A 459 -12.34 12.57 4.81
CA GLU A 459 -12.35 11.40 3.90
C GLU A 459 -13.80 11.02 3.57
N PRO A 460 -14.26 11.24 2.32
CA PRO A 460 -15.55 10.76 1.84
C PRO A 460 -15.67 9.22 1.85
N ALA A 461 -16.90 8.72 1.92
CA ALA A 461 -17.18 7.29 1.89
C ALA A 461 -16.91 6.68 0.50
N THR A 462 -16.48 5.41 0.49
CA THR A 462 -16.40 4.59 -0.73
C THR A 462 -17.77 4.00 -1.07
N PHE A 463 -17.92 3.43 -2.26
CA PHE A 463 -19.13 2.67 -2.60
C PHE A 463 -19.31 1.43 -1.71
N TRP A 464 -18.25 0.96 -1.05
CA TRP A 464 -18.29 -0.23 -0.19
C TRP A 464 -18.88 0.04 1.19
N GLU A 465 -18.78 1.26 1.72
CA GLU A 465 -19.58 1.70 2.87
C GLU A 465 -21.02 2.05 2.48
N ILE A 466 -21.21 2.73 1.34
CA ILE A 466 -22.53 3.22 0.89
C ILE A 466 -23.47 2.05 0.53
N ILE A 467 -22.98 1.04 -0.20
CA ILE A 467 -23.80 -0.07 -0.72
C ILE A 467 -23.74 -1.27 0.25
N ASN A 468 -24.80 -1.41 1.05
CA ASN A 468 -24.91 -2.45 2.05
C ASN A 468 -24.85 -3.88 1.46
N SER A 469 -23.87 -4.68 1.88
CA SER A 469 -23.67 -6.04 1.36
C SER A 469 -24.70 -7.07 1.85
N SER A 470 -25.32 -6.87 3.02
CA SER A 470 -26.29 -7.79 3.63
C SER A 470 -27.69 -7.67 2.99
N ASN A 471 -28.13 -6.44 2.73
CA ASN A 471 -29.52 -6.11 2.36
C ASN A 471 -29.68 -5.17 1.14
N GLY A 472 -28.60 -4.55 0.65
CA GLY A 472 -28.66 -3.69 -0.54
C GLY A 472 -29.38 -2.35 -0.36
N LYS A 473 -29.50 -1.86 0.87
CA LYS A 473 -29.81 -0.44 1.16
C LYS A 473 -28.62 0.43 0.78
N LEU A 474 -28.91 1.70 0.46
CA LEU A 474 -27.92 2.76 0.29
C LEU A 474 -27.88 3.59 1.57
N THR A 475 -26.71 3.73 2.20
CA THR A 475 -26.54 4.52 3.43
C THR A 475 -26.04 5.92 3.10
N LYS A 476 -26.76 6.95 3.55
CA LYS A 476 -26.26 8.34 3.50
C LYS A 476 -25.18 8.54 4.57
N LEU A 477 -24.03 9.04 4.18
CA LEU A 477 -22.84 9.17 5.01
C LEU A 477 -22.26 10.58 4.89
N SER A 478 -21.76 11.12 6.01
CA SER A 478 -20.88 12.31 6.01
C SER A 478 -19.42 11.89 5.85
N PRO A 479 -18.52 12.69 5.27
CA PRO A 479 -17.08 12.45 5.33
C PRO A 479 -16.61 12.29 6.77
N GLN A 480 -15.75 11.31 7.06
CA GLN A 480 -15.09 11.22 8.37
C GLN A 480 -14.04 12.34 8.46
N LYS A 481 -14.04 13.11 9.55
CA LYS A 481 -13.25 14.36 9.69
C LYS A 481 -12.27 14.26 10.83
N ALA A 482 -11.04 14.70 10.65
CA ALA A 482 -10.00 14.67 11.67
C ALA A 482 -9.26 16.00 11.82
N ILE A 483 -8.93 16.36 13.07
CA ILE A 483 -7.86 17.33 13.39
C ILE A 483 -6.75 16.55 14.09
N THR A 484 -5.57 16.57 13.50
CA THR A 484 -4.37 15.86 13.98
C THR A 484 -3.33 16.86 14.46
N TYR A 485 -2.76 16.58 15.63
CA TYR A 485 -1.58 17.22 16.18
C TYR A 485 -0.43 16.21 16.16
N GLU A 486 0.75 16.64 15.76
CA GLU A 486 1.93 15.78 15.63
C GLU A 486 3.20 16.54 16.00
N ILE A 487 4.11 15.86 16.71
CA ILE A 487 5.45 16.35 17.03
C ILE A 487 6.43 15.18 16.97
N GLY A 488 7.65 15.42 16.49
CA GLY A 488 8.65 14.37 16.37
C GLY A 488 10.00 14.87 15.89
N GLY A 489 10.86 13.91 15.57
CA GLY A 489 12.14 14.13 14.92
C GLY A 489 12.83 12.83 14.54
N GLU A 490 13.94 12.96 13.86
CA GLU A 490 14.82 11.87 13.43
C GLU A 490 16.25 12.39 13.22
N GLY A 491 17.22 11.49 13.21
CA GLY A 491 18.60 11.84 12.91
C GLY A 491 19.63 10.78 13.24
N ASP A 492 20.89 11.11 12.98
CA ASP A 492 22.04 10.26 13.23
C ASP A 492 22.73 10.70 14.53
N VAL A 493 22.74 9.83 15.54
CA VAL A 493 23.46 10.04 16.81
C VAL A 493 24.96 9.79 16.61
N THR A 494 25.27 8.76 15.83
CA THR A 494 26.60 8.43 15.28
C THR A 494 26.38 7.79 13.91
N ASP A 495 27.45 7.62 13.12
CA ASP A 495 27.40 6.91 11.84
C ASP A 495 26.76 5.51 11.94
N GLY A 496 26.89 4.88 13.12
CA GLY A 496 26.36 3.55 13.45
C GLY A 496 25.05 3.53 14.24
N LEU A 497 24.39 4.66 14.48
CA LEU A 497 23.14 4.75 15.27
C LEU A 497 22.25 5.90 14.78
N LYS A 498 21.11 5.53 14.17
CA LYS A 498 20.07 6.43 13.65
C LYS A 498 18.77 6.24 14.42
N TRP A 499 18.04 7.31 14.68
CA TRP A 499 16.80 7.31 15.46
C TRP A 499 15.67 8.04 14.72
N SER A 500 14.43 7.67 15.02
CA SER A 500 13.22 8.44 14.68
C SER A 500 12.17 8.28 15.77
N LEU A 501 11.41 9.34 16.03
CA LEU A 501 10.30 9.35 16.99
C LEU A 501 9.22 10.33 16.54
N ALA A 502 7.97 9.88 16.48
CA ALA A 502 6.80 10.74 16.32
C ALA A 502 5.75 10.43 17.40
N LEU A 503 5.14 11.48 17.95
CA LEU A 503 3.98 11.41 18.82
C LEU A 503 2.82 12.13 18.13
N TYR A 504 1.65 11.48 18.07
CA TYR A 504 0.49 12.03 17.39
C TYR A 504 -0.79 11.91 18.22
N ARG A 505 -1.72 12.84 17.98
CA ARG A 505 -3.10 12.79 18.48
C ARG A 505 -4.05 13.36 17.43
N SER A 506 -4.85 12.48 16.84
CA SER A 506 -6.01 12.81 16.02
C SER A 506 -7.30 12.78 16.85
N GLN A 507 -8.15 13.78 16.66
CA GLN A 507 -9.56 13.74 17.08
C GLN A 507 -10.43 13.56 15.84
N ILE A 508 -11.13 12.42 15.75
CA ILE A 508 -11.96 12.10 14.60
C ILE A 508 -13.45 12.31 14.96
N LYS A 509 -14.22 12.86 14.04
CA LYS A 509 -15.69 12.99 14.09
C LYS A 509 -16.26 12.25 12.88
N ASP A 510 -17.47 11.71 13.04
CA ASP A 510 -18.21 11.04 11.97
C ASP A 510 -17.47 9.78 11.43
N GLU A 511 -16.61 9.15 12.24
CA GLU A 511 -15.84 7.96 11.83
C GLU A 511 -16.75 6.80 11.41
N TYR A 512 -16.36 6.10 10.35
CA TYR A 512 -17.10 4.98 9.79
C TYR A 512 -16.92 3.71 10.63
N ILE A 513 -17.95 3.35 11.42
CA ILE A 513 -17.98 2.16 12.27
C ILE A 513 -18.97 1.12 11.73
N THR A 514 -18.57 -0.15 11.73
CA THR A 514 -19.44 -1.28 11.37
C THR A 514 -20.42 -1.57 12.50
N THR A 515 -21.70 -1.64 12.18
CA THR A 515 -22.79 -1.88 13.14
C THR A 515 -23.45 -3.23 12.96
N TYR A 516 -24.00 -3.75 14.05
CA TYR A 516 -24.57 -5.09 14.17
C TYR A 516 -26.02 -5.00 14.68
N ASP A 517 -26.82 -6.04 14.41
CA ASP A 517 -28.15 -6.20 15.03
C ASP A 517 -28.09 -7.05 16.30
N SER A 518 -29.23 -7.18 16.98
CA SER A 518 -29.39 -8.01 18.17
C SER A 518 -29.22 -9.52 17.92
N ALA A 519 -28.95 -9.94 16.68
CA ALA A 519 -28.58 -11.31 16.30
C ALA A 519 -27.12 -11.42 15.84
N GLY A 520 -26.30 -10.37 16.01
CA GLY A 520 -24.89 -10.34 15.63
C GLY A 520 -24.64 -10.25 14.13
N THR A 521 -25.64 -9.90 13.31
CA THR A 521 -25.48 -9.75 11.86
C THR A 521 -25.09 -8.33 11.51
N VAL A 522 -24.18 -8.14 10.54
CA VAL A 522 -23.76 -6.80 10.07
C VAL A 522 -24.95 -6.06 9.45
N VAL A 523 -25.38 -4.99 10.11
CA VAL A 523 -26.48 -4.10 9.70
C VAL A 523 -26.02 -3.10 8.65
N GLY A 524 -24.78 -2.61 8.75
CA GLY A 524 -24.15 -1.67 7.82
C GLY A 524 -23.07 -0.82 8.48
N VAL A 525 -22.40 0.01 7.68
CA VAL A 525 -21.45 1.02 8.17
C VAL A 525 -22.18 2.35 8.35
N PHE A 526 -21.91 3.06 9.45
CA PHE A 526 -22.51 4.36 9.77
C PHE A 526 -21.46 5.31 10.36
N ASN A 527 -21.71 6.62 10.27
CA ASN A 527 -20.95 7.62 11.02
C ASN A 527 -21.21 7.45 12.53
N TYR A 528 -20.16 7.28 13.34
CA TYR A 528 -20.29 7.23 14.79
C TYR A 528 -20.75 8.59 15.34
N ALA A 529 -21.77 8.56 16.22
CA ALA A 529 -22.45 9.78 16.68
C ALA A 529 -21.62 10.65 17.64
N ALA A 530 -20.60 10.08 18.26
CA ALA A 530 -19.62 10.80 19.09
C ALA A 530 -18.26 10.85 18.38
N LYS A 531 -17.29 11.56 18.99
CA LYS A 531 -15.91 11.54 18.50
C LYS A 531 -15.18 10.25 18.88
N THR A 532 -14.12 9.95 18.15
CA THR A 532 -13.04 9.05 18.59
C THR A 532 -11.73 9.84 18.74
N ARG A 533 -10.74 9.23 19.39
CA ARG A 533 -9.37 9.75 19.52
C ARG A 533 -8.41 8.66 19.08
N HIS A 534 -7.60 8.92 18.06
CA HIS A 534 -6.46 8.08 17.71
C HIS A 534 -5.19 8.79 18.16
N GLN A 535 -4.51 8.26 19.19
CA GLN A 535 -3.22 8.79 19.62
C GLN A 535 -2.20 7.66 19.77
N GLY A 536 -0.93 7.98 19.58
CA GLY A 536 0.13 6.98 19.60
C GLY A 536 1.54 7.55 19.58
N LEU A 537 2.48 6.62 19.57
CA LEU A 537 3.92 6.85 19.48
C LEU A 537 4.49 5.90 18.44
N GLU A 538 5.35 6.43 17.57
CA GLU A 538 5.97 5.72 16.45
C GLU A 538 7.48 5.93 16.56
N ALA A 539 8.23 4.90 16.92
CA ALA A 539 9.67 4.99 17.17
C ALA A 539 10.45 3.99 16.30
N GLY A 540 11.55 4.45 15.71
CA GLY A 540 12.47 3.62 14.92
C GLY A 540 13.92 3.80 15.35
N LEU A 541 14.69 2.73 15.31
CA LEU A 541 16.13 2.69 15.57
C LEU A 541 16.79 1.83 14.50
N THR A 542 17.83 2.34 13.83
CA THR A 542 18.61 1.55 12.86
C THR A 542 20.09 1.86 12.97
N GLY A 543 20.95 0.95 12.54
CA GLY A 543 22.39 1.21 12.55
C GLY A 543 23.26 0.04 12.13
N ARG A 544 24.57 0.30 12.12
CA ARG A 544 25.64 -0.64 11.80
C ARG A 544 26.79 -0.42 12.79
N VAL A 545 27.26 -1.48 13.44
CA VAL A 545 28.39 -1.40 14.38
C VAL A 545 29.42 -2.51 14.11
N GLY A 546 30.70 -2.13 14.08
CA GLY A 546 31.80 -3.06 13.83
C GLY A 546 31.93 -4.10 14.95
N ALA A 547 32.04 -5.36 14.56
CA ALA A 547 31.94 -6.53 15.44
C ALA A 547 33.05 -7.55 15.16
N GLY A 548 34.31 -7.09 15.12
CA GLY A 548 35.49 -7.91 14.87
C GLY A 548 35.75 -8.09 13.37
N PRO A 549 35.70 -9.31 12.80
CA PRO A 549 35.92 -9.55 11.37
C PRO A 549 34.69 -9.27 10.50
N GLY A 550 33.63 -8.67 11.06
CA GLY A 550 32.36 -8.37 10.40
C GLY A 550 31.63 -7.22 11.10
N ASP A 551 30.44 -6.88 10.60
CA ASP A 551 29.57 -5.82 11.13
C ASP A 551 28.25 -6.39 11.66
N ILE A 552 27.64 -5.73 12.64
CA ILE A 552 26.26 -5.98 13.04
C ILE A 552 25.38 -4.85 12.52
N ASN A 553 24.54 -5.14 11.53
CA ASN A 553 23.40 -4.30 11.17
C ASN A 553 22.24 -4.61 12.12
N TYR A 554 21.51 -3.58 12.57
CA TYR A 554 20.32 -3.76 13.40
C TYR A 554 19.22 -2.78 13.01
N ARG A 555 17.98 -3.21 13.19
CA ARG A 555 16.78 -2.38 13.03
C ARG A 555 15.71 -2.77 14.05
N VAL A 556 15.05 -1.75 14.60
CA VAL A 556 13.96 -1.88 15.57
C VAL A 556 12.90 -0.84 15.21
N SER A 557 11.64 -1.25 15.17
CA SER A 557 10.50 -0.35 15.13
C SER A 557 9.53 -0.68 16.28
N TRP A 558 8.88 0.35 16.80
CA TRP A 558 7.82 0.23 17.79
C TRP A 558 6.68 1.18 17.43
N THR A 559 5.47 0.65 17.33
CA THR A 559 4.24 1.41 17.14
C THR A 559 3.31 1.17 18.33
N TYR A 560 3.02 2.22 19.09
CA TYR A 560 2.06 2.24 20.20
C TYR A 560 0.77 2.96 19.81
N ASN A 561 -0.38 2.34 20.09
CA ASN A 561 -1.71 2.83 19.74
C ASN A 561 -2.64 2.84 20.97
N ASP A 562 -3.26 3.99 21.27
CA ASP A 562 -4.32 4.17 22.27
C ASP A 562 -5.54 4.83 21.59
N PHE A 563 -6.27 4.04 20.81
CA PHE A 563 -7.39 4.53 20.01
C PHE A 563 -8.71 4.20 20.71
N ARG A 564 -9.55 5.21 20.95
CA ARG A 564 -10.75 5.08 21.80
C ARG A 564 -11.94 5.87 21.29
N PHE A 565 -13.13 5.41 21.67
CA PHE A 565 -14.35 6.21 21.61
C PHE A 565 -14.38 7.27 22.73
N MET A 566 -14.76 8.50 22.39
CA MET A 566 -14.78 9.66 23.30
C MET A 566 -16.23 10.07 23.67
N GLY A 567 -17.17 9.13 23.58
CA GLY A 567 -18.59 9.28 23.86
C GLY A 567 -19.39 8.14 23.22
N GLY A 568 -20.72 8.20 23.30
CA GLY A 568 -21.61 7.17 22.73
C GLY A 568 -21.62 5.87 23.55
N GLU A 569 -22.08 4.78 22.92
CA GLU A 569 -22.26 3.46 23.55
C GLU A 569 -20.96 2.89 24.17
N TYR A 570 -19.82 3.14 23.52
CA TYR A 570 -18.53 2.53 23.84
C TYR A 570 -17.59 3.50 24.57
N ASN A 571 -18.12 4.54 25.22
CA ASN A 571 -17.35 5.66 25.76
C ASN A 571 -16.18 5.21 26.67
N GLY A 572 -14.95 5.54 26.28
CA GLY A 572 -13.73 5.18 27.00
C GLY A 572 -13.08 3.85 26.58
N ASN A 573 -13.82 2.99 25.87
CA ASN A 573 -13.32 1.71 25.35
C ASN A 573 -12.37 1.92 24.17
N TYR A 574 -11.49 0.94 23.95
CA TYR A 574 -10.64 0.84 22.77
C TYR A 574 -11.45 0.47 21.53
N ILE A 575 -11.02 0.97 20.37
CA ILE A 575 -11.52 0.51 19.07
C ILE A 575 -10.93 -0.88 18.80
N ALA A 576 -11.79 -1.86 18.51
CA ALA A 576 -11.44 -3.25 18.36
C ALA A 576 -10.72 -3.55 17.04
N GLY A 577 -9.99 -4.67 17.01
CA GLY A 577 -9.18 -5.08 15.85
C GLY A 577 -7.80 -4.42 15.75
N ILE A 578 -7.43 -3.56 16.72
CA ILE A 578 -6.22 -2.72 16.68
C ILE A 578 -5.18 -3.18 17.71
N PRO A 579 -3.99 -3.63 17.28
CA PRO A 579 -2.92 -3.96 18.21
C PRO A 579 -2.38 -2.67 18.84
N ARG A 580 -2.41 -2.62 20.19
CA ARG A 580 -1.93 -1.48 20.99
C ARG A 580 -0.41 -1.32 21.00
N ASN A 581 0.31 -2.41 20.74
CA ASN A 581 1.75 -2.43 20.57
C ASN A 581 2.10 -3.40 19.45
N ILE A 582 2.93 -2.96 18.52
CA ILE A 582 3.71 -3.81 17.61
C ILE A 582 5.16 -3.41 17.76
N VAL A 583 6.05 -4.38 17.93
CA VAL A 583 7.51 -4.23 17.86
C VAL A 583 8.03 -5.20 16.81
N ALA A 584 8.71 -4.69 15.79
CA ALA A 584 9.41 -5.51 14.80
C ALA A 584 10.89 -5.17 14.84
N ALA A 585 11.74 -6.18 15.05
CA ALA A 585 13.18 -6.00 15.21
C ALA A 585 13.99 -7.09 14.51
N GLU A 586 15.20 -6.76 14.11
CA GLU A 586 16.13 -7.65 13.41
C GLU A 586 17.58 -7.24 13.70
N VAL A 587 18.45 -8.25 13.80
CA VAL A 587 19.89 -8.09 13.95
C VAL A 587 20.56 -9.05 12.98
N LEU A 588 21.37 -8.54 12.05
CA LEU A 588 22.11 -9.34 11.07
C LEU A 588 23.60 -9.11 11.26
N TYR A 589 24.37 -10.20 11.35
CA TYR A 589 25.82 -10.18 11.33
C TYR A 589 26.32 -10.40 9.90
N GLU A 590 27.09 -9.45 9.39
CA GLU A 590 27.68 -9.45 8.05
C GLU A 590 29.16 -9.78 8.11
N ILE A 591 29.59 -10.83 7.41
CA ILE A 591 30.98 -11.31 7.39
C ILE A 591 31.34 -11.81 5.99
N GLY A 592 32.15 -11.03 5.28
CA GLY A 592 32.36 -11.20 3.84
C GLY A 592 31.02 -11.14 3.10
N ASP A 593 30.77 -12.11 2.23
CA ASP A 593 29.55 -12.16 1.40
C ASP A 593 28.30 -12.68 2.15
N TRP A 594 28.43 -13.05 3.43
CA TRP A 594 27.34 -13.60 4.24
C TRP A 594 26.68 -12.51 5.11
N SER A 595 25.36 -12.56 5.22
CA SER A 595 24.57 -11.75 6.16
C SER A 595 23.53 -12.64 6.85
N VAL A 596 23.67 -12.88 8.16
CA VAL A 596 22.89 -13.87 8.92
C VAL A 596 22.48 -13.35 10.29
N GLY A 597 21.22 -13.54 10.70
CA GLY A 597 20.82 -13.29 12.08
C GLY A 597 19.31 -13.33 12.37
N PRO A 598 18.94 -13.20 13.66
CA PRO A 598 17.55 -13.32 14.12
C PRO A 598 16.70 -12.08 13.83
N ASN A 599 15.40 -12.33 13.68
CA ASN A 599 14.37 -11.29 13.67
C ASN A 599 13.20 -11.68 14.59
N ILE A 600 12.40 -10.71 14.99
CA ILE A 600 11.25 -10.90 15.87
C ILE A 600 10.12 -9.93 15.51
N HIS A 601 8.90 -10.44 15.39
CA HIS A 601 7.67 -9.64 15.38
C HIS A 601 6.88 -9.92 16.67
N TRP A 602 6.72 -8.90 17.51
CA TRP A 602 6.19 -9.01 18.87
C TRP A 602 4.98 -8.09 19.08
N ALA A 603 3.89 -8.66 19.57
CA ALA A 603 2.68 -7.94 19.97
C ALA A 603 2.45 -8.12 21.48
N PRO A 604 3.14 -7.37 22.36
CA PRO A 604 3.23 -7.63 23.81
C PRO A 604 1.94 -7.45 24.61
N THR A 605 0.87 -6.95 24.00
CA THR A 605 -0.42 -6.70 24.66
C THR A 605 -1.55 -7.42 23.98
N ASP A 606 -2.45 -7.99 24.78
CA ASP A 606 -3.76 -8.46 24.33
C ASP A 606 -4.54 -7.36 23.59
N MET A 607 -5.38 -7.75 22.64
CA MET A 607 -6.20 -6.86 21.81
C MET A 607 -7.66 -7.29 21.84
N ALA A 608 -8.54 -6.30 22.04
CA ALA A 608 -9.99 -6.48 22.00
C ALA A 608 -10.47 -6.82 20.57
N VAL A 609 -11.35 -7.81 20.49
CA VAL A 609 -12.04 -8.20 19.25
C VAL A 609 -13.43 -7.54 19.14
N ASP A 610 -13.88 -6.88 20.22
CA ASP A 610 -15.18 -6.22 20.32
C ASP A 610 -15.11 -4.80 20.93
N HIS A 611 -16.03 -3.92 20.52
CA HIS A 611 -16.09 -2.52 20.97
C HIS A 611 -16.55 -2.35 22.43
N GLN A 612 -17.19 -3.36 23.03
CA GLN A 612 -17.42 -3.43 24.47
C GLN A 612 -16.19 -3.93 25.26
N ASN A 613 -15.12 -4.36 24.58
CA ASN A 613 -13.82 -4.80 25.12
C ASN A 613 -13.93 -5.95 26.16
N ASN A 614 -14.68 -6.99 25.84
CA ASN A 614 -14.88 -8.17 26.68
C ASN A 614 -13.66 -9.13 26.66
N LEU A 615 -12.51 -8.63 27.12
CA LEU A 615 -11.21 -9.31 27.09
C LEU A 615 -11.15 -10.63 27.87
N ASP A 616 -12.10 -10.88 28.77
CA ASP A 616 -12.23 -12.12 29.52
C ASP A 616 -13.13 -13.16 28.81
N ILE A 617 -13.82 -12.79 27.73
CA ILE A 617 -14.68 -13.68 26.92
C ILE A 617 -13.98 -14.15 25.64
N GLN A 618 -13.32 -13.23 24.90
CA GLN A 618 -12.50 -13.58 23.73
C GLN A 618 -11.50 -12.46 23.42
N LYS A 619 -10.28 -12.80 22.99
CA LYS A 619 -9.25 -11.82 22.62
C LYS A 619 -8.19 -12.36 21.67
N ARG A 620 -7.53 -11.45 20.93
CA ARG A 620 -6.23 -11.76 20.35
C ARG A 620 -5.19 -11.62 21.45
N LYS A 621 -4.70 -12.75 21.98
CA LYS A 621 -3.61 -12.79 22.97
C LYS A 621 -2.35 -12.07 22.47
N HIS A 622 -1.55 -11.55 23.39
CA HIS A 622 -0.16 -11.21 23.13
C HIS A 622 0.61 -12.43 22.57
N TYR A 623 1.59 -12.18 21.70
CA TYR A 623 2.41 -13.22 21.06
C TYR A 623 3.78 -12.67 20.64
N ALA A 624 4.75 -13.56 20.45
CA ALA A 624 6.05 -13.27 19.84
C ALA A 624 6.38 -14.30 18.75
N VAL A 625 6.67 -13.84 17.53
CA VAL A 625 7.15 -14.68 16.43
C VAL A 625 8.65 -14.45 16.28
N LEU A 626 9.45 -15.47 16.59
CA LEU A 626 10.90 -15.46 16.34
C LEU A 626 11.20 -16.02 14.94
N GLY A 627 12.12 -15.38 14.21
CA GLY A 627 12.62 -15.84 12.91
C GLY A 627 14.15 -15.78 12.83
N LEU A 628 14.71 -16.42 11.80
CA LEU A 628 16.13 -16.42 11.45
C LEU A 628 16.25 -16.22 9.94
N LYS A 629 17.03 -15.23 9.51
CA LYS A 629 17.36 -14.99 8.10
C LYS A 629 18.84 -15.22 7.85
N GLY A 630 19.16 -15.71 6.66
CA GLY A 630 20.51 -15.80 6.13
C GLY A 630 20.53 -15.48 4.64
N SER A 631 21.57 -14.81 4.17
CA SER A 631 21.82 -14.57 2.75
C SER A 631 23.31 -14.62 2.44
N TYR A 632 23.62 -14.93 1.17
CA TYR A 632 24.97 -15.09 0.64
C TYR A 632 25.05 -14.44 -0.75
N LYS A 633 26.03 -13.55 -0.97
CA LYS A 633 26.18 -12.76 -2.20
C LYS A 633 27.56 -12.97 -2.85
N PRO A 634 27.89 -14.19 -3.37
CA PRO A 634 29.23 -14.54 -3.83
C PRO A 634 29.74 -13.71 -5.02
N THR A 635 28.86 -13.03 -5.75
CA THR A 635 29.19 -12.00 -6.73
C THR A 635 28.10 -10.93 -6.75
N GLU A 636 28.33 -9.79 -7.42
CA GLU A 636 27.31 -8.75 -7.63
C GLU A 636 26.07 -9.26 -8.39
N GLN A 637 26.25 -10.30 -9.21
CA GLN A 637 25.19 -10.93 -9.99
C GLN A 637 24.38 -11.91 -9.15
N TRP A 638 25.03 -12.74 -8.32
CA TRP A 638 24.37 -13.85 -7.61
C TRP A 638 24.07 -13.51 -6.15
N SER A 639 22.81 -13.71 -5.75
CA SER A 639 22.44 -13.76 -4.34
C SER A 639 21.54 -14.96 -4.04
N VAL A 640 21.74 -15.58 -2.88
CA VAL A 640 20.91 -16.66 -2.35
C VAL A 640 20.44 -16.27 -0.95
N TYR A 641 19.21 -16.61 -0.58
CA TYR A 641 18.69 -16.41 0.77
C TYR A 641 17.95 -17.63 1.33
N LEU A 642 17.83 -17.66 2.66
CA LEU A 642 16.99 -18.56 3.44
C LEU A 642 16.37 -17.78 4.61
N SER A 643 15.04 -17.82 4.75
CA SER A 643 14.28 -17.31 5.90
C SER A 643 13.56 -18.46 6.58
N MET A 644 13.66 -18.53 7.90
CA MET A 644 12.88 -19.41 8.75
C MET A 644 12.03 -18.53 9.67
N ASP A 645 10.71 -18.62 9.53
CA ASP A 645 9.78 -17.77 10.27
C ASP A 645 9.01 -18.63 11.28
N ASN A 646 8.70 -18.06 12.45
CA ASN A 646 8.04 -18.74 13.56
C ASN A 646 8.77 -20.01 14.05
N LEU A 647 10.05 -19.85 14.41
CA LEU A 647 10.93 -20.91 14.92
C LEU A 647 10.40 -21.67 16.15
N THR A 648 9.46 -21.07 16.88
CA THR A 648 8.85 -21.62 18.10
C THR A 648 7.50 -22.30 17.86
N ASP A 649 7.00 -22.33 16.61
CA ASP A 649 5.63 -22.73 16.22
C ASP A 649 4.53 -22.10 17.11
N GLU A 650 4.70 -20.81 17.40
CA GLU A 650 3.77 -20.02 18.21
C GLU A 650 2.38 -19.97 17.55
N ARG A 651 1.33 -20.15 18.36
CA ARG A 651 -0.07 -20.22 17.89
C ARG A 651 -0.80 -18.91 18.13
N TYR A 652 -0.54 -17.96 17.25
CA TYR A 652 -1.06 -16.59 17.32
C TYR A 652 -2.08 -16.27 16.22
N ALA A 653 -2.80 -15.17 16.41
CA ALA A 653 -3.59 -14.53 15.36
C ALA A 653 -2.98 -13.18 15.00
N THR A 654 -2.87 -12.87 13.70
CA THR A 654 -2.35 -11.59 13.18
C THR A 654 -3.32 -10.45 13.43
N THR A 655 -4.62 -10.73 13.31
CA THR A 655 -5.71 -9.75 13.35
C THR A 655 -7.06 -10.38 13.68
N SER A 656 -8.09 -9.55 13.75
CA SER A 656 -9.48 -9.97 13.94
C SER A 656 -10.46 -9.19 13.05
N VAL A 657 -11.68 -9.73 12.95
CA VAL A 657 -12.89 -8.92 12.74
C VAL A 657 -13.15 -8.10 14.01
N ALA A 658 -13.70 -6.89 13.87
CA ALA A 658 -14.11 -6.04 14.98
C ALA A 658 -15.64 -6.10 15.14
N ASN A 659 -16.15 -6.61 16.27
CA ASN A 659 -17.58 -6.73 16.55
C ASN A 659 -18.07 -5.67 17.55
N GLN A 660 -19.38 -5.56 17.75
CA GLN A 660 -19.97 -4.81 18.88
C GLN A 660 -19.69 -5.51 20.23
N THR A 661 -19.98 -6.80 20.30
CA THR A 661 -19.76 -7.70 21.44
C THR A 661 -19.43 -9.11 20.92
N VAL A 662 -19.01 -10.03 21.79
CA VAL A 662 -18.60 -11.40 21.42
C VAL A 662 -19.02 -12.45 22.45
N THR A 663 -19.21 -13.68 21.99
CA THR A 663 -19.18 -14.91 22.80
C THR A 663 -17.86 -15.65 22.64
N ALA A 664 -17.52 -16.54 23.58
CA ALA A 664 -16.34 -17.40 23.49
C ALA A 664 -16.33 -18.35 22.27
N LYS A 665 -17.48 -18.52 21.58
CA LYS A 665 -17.64 -19.39 20.40
C LYS A 665 -17.57 -18.62 19.07
N ASP A 666 -17.54 -17.29 19.12
CA ASP A 666 -17.59 -16.47 17.90
C ASP A 666 -16.28 -16.60 17.12
N SER A 667 -16.37 -16.69 15.80
CA SER A 667 -15.19 -16.77 14.94
C SER A 667 -14.71 -15.37 14.57
N THR A 668 -13.76 -14.81 15.34
CA THR A 668 -13.26 -13.43 15.12
C THR A 668 -11.80 -13.35 14.70
N LEU A 669 -10.97 -14.35 15.06
CA LEU A 669 -9.51 -14.31 14.94
C LEU A 669 -9.01 -14.89 13.62
N PHE A 670 -7.99 -14.28 13.02
CA PHE A 670 -7.30 -14.83 11.85
C PHE A 670 -5.95 -15.43 12.29
N PRO A 671 -5.80 -16.77 12.30
CA PRO A 671 -4.53 -17.43 12.66
C PRO A 671 -3.40 -16.97 11.74
N GLY A 672 -2.24 -16.71 12.35
CA GLY A 672 -1.01 -16.45 11.62
C GLY A 672 -0.36 -17.72 11.08
N MET A 673 0.79 -17.55 10.42
CA MET A 673 1.60 -18.67 9.92
C MET A 673 2.29 -19.41 11.07
N GLY A 674 2.22 -20.74 11.06
CA GLY A 674 3.09 -21.61 11.87
C GLY A 674 4.54 -21.59 11.40
N PHE A 675 5.38 -22.49 11.92
CA PHE A 675 6.76 -22.64 11.46
C PHE A 675 6.82 -22.85 9.94
N ASN A 676 7.56 -21.99 9.23
CA ASN A 676 7.71 -22.08 7.78
C ASN A 676 9.11 -21.63 7.32
N VAL A 677 9.59 -22.24 6.23
CA VAL A 677 10.92 -22.00 5.66
C VAL A 677 10.77 -21.59 4.20
N ASN A 678 11.48 -20.55 3.79
CA ASN A 678 11.45 -20.00 2.43
C ASN A 678 12.87 -19.71 1.98
N GLY A 679 13.27 -20.20 0.82
CA GLY A 679 14.55 -19.87 0.20
C GLY A 679 14.36 -19.28 -1.20
N GLY A 680 15.41 -18.66 -1.72
CA GLY A 680 15.39 -18.16 -3.09
C GLY A 680 16.76 -17.80 -3.62
N VAL A 681 16.85 -17.68 -4.94
CA VAL A 681 18.05 -17.29 -5.68
C VAL A 681 17.68 -16.16 -6.64
N THR A 682 18.56 -15.17 -6.74
CA THR A 682 18.48 -14.08 -7.73
C THR A 682 19.79 -14.02 -8.51
N TYR A 683 19.66 -13.85 -9.82
CA TYR A 683 20.74 -13.57 -10.77
C TYR A 683 20.44 -12.25 -11.50
N ASN A 684 21.28 -11.25 -11.29
CA ASN A 684 21.25 -9.97 -12.00
C ASN A 684 22.20 -10.04 -13.21
N PHE A 685 21.83 -9.44 -14.35
CA PHE A 685 22.59 -9.48 -15.60
C PHE A 685 22.38 -8.22 -16.46
#